data_AF-A0A927CC48-F1
#
_entry.id   AF-A0A927CC48-F1
#
_cell.length_a   1.000
_cell.length_b   1.000
_cell.length_c   1.000
_cell.angle_alpha   90.00
_cell.angle_beta   90.00
_cell.angle_gamma   90.00
#
_symmetry.space_group_name_H-M   'P 1'
#
loop_
_entity.id
_entity.type
_entity.pdbx_description
1 polymer ?
#
loop_
_entity_poly.entity_id
_entity_poly.type
_entity_poly.pdbx_seq_one_letter_code
_entity_poly.pdbx_strand_id
1 'polypeptide(L)'
;MPIQFNATFAKLNVLNNPAITEALSRIRLNEKDYSREELTVPVCPTEEVSDTILMEQPANSASKVYVPRYKVATERTAGGQEQYRITVEERAPGWVMRVHLIRGPAKEIEQTSRDASALSHRVSVILRYVLIGSGGVQKELKFGDILEEPDGIQAAVQLDSMAERDELYAALTEPQSNAVLIVRRTVQVAIPVVAPKETPSKPPYTGPLSIPIGPIKPIGGPRPFPVRTMNSVQPQVQPLSIRTSRAFPALSKSKIDKVKLSTDLISVERRETTHIDLSVLKPKQRYRIVDRVLDIQLPFYFPANLHDYIFGGISPASDGPGLIRHQVRYGNDFHSYYQETSRRYLFYYLPDAFKLARLPVPPYLPFLSAKFTSEDGSLQTSRATLDYAAAPYVDLDRLEASARELKAHVSGTLPDGIAGPVFQPLLADADRLAFRLSLPNAPGPFQLREGALVNLKEGIVDALSLSLQELQQVFDALMGSGTAAFFMTGEVEVSLDDEHNRVAEKVPFTARMDDLAGELFDYTYTADPDSAGVIVKIRNWIESPVRIRQVSAKLFREGTEVPCELQGLTLPVESLSSGDELVFTVAPAPGQTIEGNGSASVLLGPRDITVLPDREAIWSAIQDPFTALYEQEITVKTLPAIFNLPPGKPEEERLSEIVVELRHGENGSVTVSLSAEHPVVKVALPFPIADVLLRRENSGAYEYRVSAIRLSGQATKEWKAKSGDLLYILQGDVG
;
A
#
# COMPACT_ATOMS: atom_id res chain seq x y z
N MET A 1 -17.17 33.60 -23.86
CA MET A 1 -16.61 32.24 -23.73
C MET A 1 -16.53 31.92 -22.25
N PRO A 2 -16.92 30.72 -21.79
CA PRO A 2 -16.55 30.28 -20.45
C PRO A 2 -15.02 30.24 -20.35
N ILE A 3 -14.48 30.67 -19.21
CA ILE A 3 -13.05 30.51 -18.93
C ILE A 3 -12.84 28.99 -18.84
N GLN A 4 -11.98 28.42 -19.70
CA GLN A 4 -11.50 27.06 -19.48
C GLN A 4 -10.69 27.08 -18.18
N PHE A 5 -11.33 26.68 -17.10
CA PHE A 5 -10.65 26.33 -15.87
C PHE A 5 -9.84 25.07 -16.19
N ASN A 6 -8.60 25.26 -16.64
CA ASN A 6 -7.60 24.19 -16.79
C ASN A 6 -7.09 23.73 -15.41
N ALA A 7 -8.03 23.57 -14.47
CA ALA A 7 -7.92 22.56 -13.42
C ALA A 7 -8.02 21.19 -14.10
N THR A 8 -6.96 20.83 -14.82
CA THR A 8 -6.65 19.42 -15.07
C THR A 8 -6.58 18.79 -13.69
N PHE A 9 -7.64 18.06 -13.30
CA PHE A 9 -7.64 17.27 -12.09
C PHE A 9 -6.43 16.34 -12.20
N ALA A 10 -5.36 16.70 -11.51
CA ALA A 10 -4.22 15.83 -11.37
C ALA A 10 -4.74 14.64 -10.56
N LYS A 11 -5.06 13.53 -11.24
CA LYS A 11 -5.31 12.21 -10.64
C LYS A 11 -4.44 12.10 -9.40
N LEU A 12 -5.08 12.01 -8.24
CA LEU A 12 -4.52 12.30 -6.91
C LEU A 12 -3.02 11.99 -6.90
N ASN A 13 -2.18 13.01 -7.07
CA ASN A 13 -0.82 12.84 -7.61
C ASN A 13 0.20 12.41 -6.52
N VAL A 14 -0.33 11.68 -5.55
CA VAL A 14 0.25 11.08 -4.33
C VAL A 14 1.43 10.16 -4.68
N LEU A 15 1.40 9.54 -5.86
CA LEU A 15 2.50 8.75 -6.44
C LEU A 15 3.77 9.56 -6.75
N ASN A 16 3.75 10.90 -6.67
CA ASN A 16 4.94 11.73 -6.89
C ASN A 16 5.74 12.03 -5.62
N ASN A 17 5.20 11.79 -4.42
CA ASN A 17 6.00 11.95 -3.22
C ASN A 17 6.77 10.63 -2.97
N PRO A 18 8.12 10.63 -2.92
CA PRO A 18 8.88 9.41 -2.69
C PRO A 18 8.65 8.83 -1.29
N ALA A 19 8.37 9.65 -0.28
CA ALA A 19 7.98 9.20 1.06
C ALA A 19 6.54 8.65 1.12
N ILE A 20 5.60 9.16 0.33
CA ILE A 20 4.29 8.50 0.18
C ILE A 20 4.43 7.21 -0.66
N THR A 21 5.38 7.14 -1.60
CA THR A 21 5.72 5.91 -2.32
C THR A 21 6.37 4.87 -1.39
N GLU A 22 7.15 5.33 -0.41
CA GLU A 22 7.67 4.47 0.66
C GLU A 22 6.52 4.01 1.59
N ALA A 23 5.59 4.90 1.96
CA ALA A 23 4.38 4.56 2.71
C ALA A 23 3.48 3.54 1.97
N LEU A 24 3.28 3.73 0.65
CA LEU A 24 2.66 2.74 -0.24
C LEU A 24 3.38 1.40 -0.16
N SER A 25 4.72 1.38 -0.11
CA SER A 25 5.46 0.12 0.01
C SER A 25 5.25 -0.60 1.34
N ARG A 26 4.95 0.16 2.42
CA ARG A 26 4.57 -0.39 3.73
C ARG A 26 3.11 -0.86 3.77
N ILE A 27 2.22 -0.29 2.95
CA ILE A 27 0.79 -0.63 2.93
C ILE A 27 0.57 -1.80 1.96
N ARG A 28 0.31 -2.98 2.53
CA ARG A 28 0.14 -4.24 1.77
C ARG A 28 -1.21 -4.26 1.07
N LEU A 29 -1.23 -3.73 -0.15
CA LEU A 29 -2.29 -4.04 -1.10
C LEU A 29 -2.25 -5.52 -1.46
N ASN A 30 -3.41 -6.10 -1.78
CA ASN A 30 -3.56 -7.49 -2.23
C ASN A 30 -3.03 -7.66 -3.67
N GLU A 31 -1.74 -7.36 -3.86
CA GLU A 31 -1.03 -7.50 -5.12
C GLU A 31 -0.66 -8.97 -5.38
N LYS A 32 -0.76 -9.37 -6.65
CA LYS A 32 -0.38 -10.73 -7.09
C LYS A 32 1.11 -10.97 -6.82
N ASP A 33 1.41 -12.02 -6.05
CA ASP A 33 2.78 -12.54 -5.91
C ASP A 33 3.17 -13.41 -7.12
N TYR A 34 4.33 -13.12 -7.71
CA TYR A 34 4.88 -13.78 -8.90
C TYR A 34 5.95 -14.82 -8.51
N SER A 35 6.09 -15.88 -9.31
CA SER A 35 7.33 -16.67 -9.34
C SER A 35 8.40 -15.95 -10.18
N ARG A 36 9.69 -16.29 -10.01
CA ARG A 36 10.77 -15.61 -10.74
C ARG A 36 10.63 -15.77 -12.26
N GLU A 37 10.12 -16.92 -12.68
CA GLU A 37 9.91 -17.30 -14.07
C GLU A 37 8.78 -16.49 -14.75
N GLU A 38 7.90 -15.83 -13.98
CA GLU A 38 6.85 -14.93 -14.48
C GLU A 38 7.31 -13.46 -14.62
N LEU A 39 8.52 -13.11 -14.15
CA LEU A 39 8.97 -11.72 -14.08
C LEU A 39 9.52 -11.20 -15.42
N THR A 40 9.05 -10.02 -15.81
CA THR A 40 9.56 -9.26 -16.98
C THR A 40 10.46 -8.09 -16.59
N VAL A 41 10.71 -7.88 -15.29
CA VAL A 41 11.44 -6.74 -14.71
C VAL A 41 12.63 -7.21 -13.88
N PRO A 42 13.64 -6.35 -13.64
CA PRO A 42 14.80 -6.72 -12.82
C PRO A 42 14.40 -7.06 -11.38
N VAL A 43 15.11 -8.01 -10.79
CA VAL A 43 14.92 -8.51 -9.43
C VAL A 43 15.85 -7.76 -8.49
N CYS A 44 15.30 -7.02 -7.53
CA CYS A 44 16.05 -6.50 -6.40
C CYS A 44 16.36 -7.64 -5.43
N PRO A 45 17.58 -7.74 -4.87
CA PRO A 45 17.90 -8.76 -3.85
C PRO A 45 17.25 -8.50 -2.49
N THR A 46 16.68 -7.32 -2.27
CA THR A 46 16.13 -6.81 -1.01
C THR A 46 14.74 -6.18 -1.21
N GLU A 47 13.95 -6.07 -0.14
CA GLU A 47 12.67 -5.32 -0.18
C GLU A 47 12.88 -3.81 -0.36
N GLU A 48 13.95 -3.28 0.24
CA GLU A 48 14.44 -1.91 0.01
C GLU A 48 15.12 -1.81 -1.35
N VAL A 49 14.65 -0.89 -2.18
CA VAL A 49 15.16 -0.62 -3.53
C VAL A 49 15.95 0.68 -3.49
N SER A 50 17.24 0.62 -3.83
CA SER A 50 18.12 1.78 -3.91
C SER A 50 18.94 1.80 -5.20
N ASP A 51 19.63 2.91 -5.45
CA ASP A 51 20.63 3.04 -6.52
C ASP A 51 22.05 2.61 -6.10
N THR A 52 22.21 2.11 -4.87
CA THR A 52 23.46 1.53 -4.33
C THR A 52 23.47 0.00 -4.36
N ILE A 53 22.46 -0.63 -4.97
CA ILE A 53 22.29 -2.08 -5.03
C ILE A 53 22.31 -2.56 -6.49
N LEU A 54 23.03 -3.65 -6.74
CA LEU A 54 22.98 -4.37 -8.01
C LEU A 54 21.76 -5.30 -8.03
N MET A 55 20.86 -5.03 -8.97
CA MET A 55 19.71 -5.89 -9.26
C MET A 55 20.08 -6.94 -10.30
N GLU A 56 19.24 -7.95 -10.45
CA GLU A 56 19.45 -9.08 -11.36
C GLU A 56 18.46 -9.06 -12.52
N GLN A 57 18.85 -9.50 -13.70
CA GLN A 57 17.86 -9.77 -14.76
C GLN A 57 16.96 -10.96 -14.35
N PRO A 58 15.66 -10.94 -14.68
CA PRO A 58 14.74 -12.01 -14.26
C PRO A 58 15.13 -13.35 -14.89
N ALA A 59 15.44 -13.34 -16.19
CA ALA A 59 15.85 -14.50 -16.98
C ALA A 59 17.30 -14.98 -16.72
N ASN A 60 18.17 -14.16 -16.10
CA ASN A 60 19.54 -14.53 -15.77
C ASN A 60 20.05 -13.80 -14.53
N SER A 61 20.15 -14.52 -13.40
CA SER A 61 20.63 -13.93 -12.14
C SER A 61 22.09 -13.47 -12.18
N ALA A 62 22.91 -13.98 -13.11
CA ALA A 62 24.29 -13.54 -13.28
C ALA A 62 24.41 -12.17 -13.99
N SER A 63 23.43 -11.80 -14.83
CA SER A 63 23.38 -10.49 -15.48
C SER A 63 22.89 -9.44 -14.49
N LYS A 64 23.76 -8.51 -14.11
CA LYS A 64 23.44 -7.44 -13.15
C LYS A 64 23.02 -6.14 -13.85
N VAL A 65 22.16 -5.37 -13.18
CA VAL A 65 21.79 -4.01 -13.58
C VAL A 65 21.80 -3.06 -12.38
N TYR A 66 21.94 -1.77 -12.62
CA TYR A 66 21.92 -0.72 -11.59
C TYR A 66 21.01 0.44 -11.98
N VAL A 67 20.41 1.13 -11.00
CA VAL A 67 19.76 2.42 -11.26
C VAL A 67 20.84 3.48 -11.44
N PRO A 68 20.92 4.19 -12.57
CA PRO A 68 21.94 5.22 -12.74
C PRO A 68 21.68 6.42 -11.82
N ARG A 69 22.76 7.03 -11.34
CA ARG A 69 22.79 8.37 -10.77
C ARG A 69 23.13 9.40 -11.84
N TYR A 70 22.67 10.63 -11.62
CA TYR A 70 22.98 11.79 -12.45
C TYR A 70 23.83 12.79 -11.67
N LYS A 71 24.71 13.49 -12.37
CA LYS A 71 25.45 14.66 -11.89
C LYS A 71 25.49 15.73 -12.98
N VAL A 72 25.63 16.99 -12.59
CA VAL A 72 25.84 18.09 -13.55
C VAL A 72 27.06 17.79 -14.40
N ALA A 73 26.90 17.87 -15.72
CA ALA A 73 28.00 17.65 -16.66
C ALA A 73 28.98 18.82 -16.61
N THR A 74 30.26 18.52 -16.77
CA THR A 74 31.32 19.53 -16.88
C THR A 74 31.99 19.43 -18.25
N GLU A 75 32.51 20.55 -18.72
CA GLU A 75 33.37 20.62 -19.90
C GLU A 75 34.66 21.37 -19.59
N ARG A 76 35.71 21.07 -20.36
CA ARG A 76 37.01 21.71 -20.20
C ARG A 76 37.20 22.75 -21.30
N THR A 77 37.23 24.00 -20.88
CA THR A 77 37.45 25.15 -21.77
C THR A 77 38.82 25.10 -22.45
N ALA A 78 39.00 25.90 -23.51
CA ALA A 78 40.30 26.07 -24.16
C ALA A 78 41.39 26.63 -23.20
N GLY A 79 41.00 27.32 -22.13
CA GLY A 79 41.89 27.76 -21.04
C GLY A 79 42.25 26.67 -20.03
N GLY A 80 41.75 25.44 -20.22
CA GLY A 80 42.01 24.29 -19.36
C GLY A 80 41.20 24.25 -18.05
N GLN A 81 40.38 25.28 -17.78
CA GLN A 81 39.45 25.33 -16.66
C GLN A 81 38.22 24.45 -16.92
N GLU A 82 37.74 23.80 -15.87
CA GLU A 82 36.51 23.01 -15.87
C GLU A 82 35.31 23.92 -15.56
N GLN A 83 34.28 23.88 -16.41
CA GLN A 83 33.04 24.65 -16.29
C GLN A 83 31.84 23.71 -16.30
N TYR A 84 30.76 24.09 -15.62
CA TYR A 84 29.50 23.33 -15.69
C TYR A 84 28.79 23.59 -17.02
N ARG A 85 28.24 22.54 -17.64
CA ARG A 85 27.40 22.64 -18.84
C ARG A 85 25.97 23.07 -18.44
N ILE A 86 25.86 24.30 -17.95
CA ILE A 86 24.61 24.99 -17.60
C ILE A 86 24.63 26.34 -18.32
N THR A 87 23.52 26.72 -18.95
CA THR A 87 23.36 28.04 -19.57
C THR A 87 22.00 28.63 -19.28
N VAL A 88 21.92 29.95 -19.13
CA VAL A 88 20.71 30.76 -19.14
C VAL A 88 20.84 31.73 -20.31
N GLU A 89 20.10 31.50 -21.37
CA GLU A 89 20.23 32.21 -22.66
C GLU A 89 18.91 32.88 -23.07
N GLU A 90 18.98 34.04 -23.74
CA GLU A 90 17.80 34.68 -24.32
C GLU A 90 17.36 33.90 -25.57
N ARG A 91 16.07 33.52 -25.62
CA ARG A 91 15.50 32.77 -26.74
C ARG A 91 14.06 33.23 -26.95
N ALA A 92 13.85 34.01 -28.02
CA ALA A 92 12.55 34.60 -28.30
C ALA A 92 11.41 33.56 -28.44
N PRO A 93 10.27 33.73 -27.75
CA PRO A 93 9.99 34.75 -26.73
C PRO A 93 10.46 34.31 -25.33
N GLY A 94 11.31 35.11 -24.67
CA GLY A 94 11.75 34.88 -23.29
C GLY A 94 13.17 34.33 -23.14
N TRP A 95 13.39 33.51 -22.11
CA TRP A 95 14.71 32.96 -21.76
C TRP A 95 14.61 31.44 -21.58
N VAL A 96 15.70 30.72 -21.82
CA VAL A 96 15.81 29.28 -21.57
C VAL A 96 16.96 29.01 -20.64
N MET A 97 16.70 28.22 -19.59
CA MET A 97 17.74 27.59 -18.81
C MET A 97 17.94 26.15 -19.29
N ARG A 98 19.20 25.77 -19.56
CA ARG A 98 19.61 24.39 -19.91
C ARG A 98 20.54 23.82 -18.85
N VAL A 99 20.38 22.54 -18.56
CA VAL A 99 21.29 21.76 -17.71
C VAL A 99 21.63 20.46 -18.44
N HIS A 100 22.91 20.22 -18.71
CA HIS A 100 23.38 18.89 -19.10
C HIS A 100 23.70 18.06 -17.85
N LEU A 101 23.22 16.84 -17.81
CA LEU A 101 23.42 15.87 -16.75
C LEU A 101 24.04 14.61 -17.33
N ILE A 102 25.12 14.12 -16.75
CA ILE A 102 25.74 12.85 -17.14
C ILE A 102 25.36 11.72 -16.19
N ARG A 103 25.09 10.53 -16.75
CA ARG A 103 24.66 9.33 -16.02
C ARG A 103 25.84 8.43 -15.67
N GLY A 104 25.76 7.76 -14.53
CA GLY A 104 26.75 6.76 -14.10
C GLY A 104 26.24 5.90 -12.95
N PRO A 105 26.98 4.86 -12.52
CA PRO A 105 26.67 4.14 -11.30
C PRO A 105 26.82 5.03 -10.07
N ALA A 106 26.20 4.65 -8.94
CA ALA A 106 26.54 5.22 -7.65
C ALA A 106 28.02 4.91 -7.32
N LYS A 107 28.74 5.84 -6.66
CA LYS A 107 30.16 5.67 -6.32
C LYS A 107 30.40 4.40 -5.49
N GLU A 108 29.43 4.08 -4.65
CA GLU A 108 29.33 2.93 -3.77
C GLU A 108 29.38 1.58 -4.54
N ILE A 109 28.97 1.56 -5.81
CA ILE A 109 28.99 0.37 -6.68
C ILE A 109 29.83 0.56 -7.96
N GLU A 110 30.57 1.65 -8.10
CA GLU A 110 31.31 1.99 -9.34
C GLU A 110 32.29 0.88 -9.77
N GLN A 111 32.93 0.21 -8.79
CA GLN A 111 33.83 -0.90 -9.08
C GLN A 111 33.10 -2.24 -9.38
N THR A 112 31.95 -2.48 -8.75
CA THR A 112 31.17 -3.74 -8.90
C THR A 112 30.19 -3.71 -10.07
N SER A 113 29.86 -2.52 -10.58
CA SER A 113 28.94 -2.29 -11.71
C SER A 113 29.62 -2.30 -13.09
N ARG A 114 30.94 -2.56 -13.17
CA ARG A 114 31.70 -2.54 -14.44
C ARG A 114 31.15 -3.45 -15.53
N ASP A 115 30.63 -4.62 -15.13
CA ASP A 115 30.00 -5.60 -16.02
C ASP A 115 28.46 -5.55 -15.97
N ALA A 116 27.89 -4.55 -15.29
CA ALA A 116 26.46 -4.35 -15.15
C ALA A 116 25.96 -3.29 -16.13
N SER A 117 24.73 -3.44 -16.64
CA SER A 117 24.11 -2.44 -17.52
C SER A 117 23.22 -1.47 -16.73
N ALA A 118 23.15 -0.21 -17.16
CA ALA A 118 22.21 0.76 -16.59
C ALA A 118 20.76 0.32 -16.83
N LEU A 119 19.91 0.44 -15.81
CA LEU A 119 18.48 0.14 -15.92
C LEU A 119 17.76 1.24 -16.68
N SER A 120 16.91 0.85 -17.65
CA SER A 120 15.95 1.76 -18.28
C SER A 120 14.93 2.27 -17.26
N HIS A 121 14.69 3.58 -17.28
CA HIS A 121 13.91 4.28 -16.26
C HIS A 121 13.34 5.57 -16.86
N ARG A 122 12.30 6.12 -16.24
CA ARG A 122 11.78 7.45 -16.59
C ARG A 122 12.48 8.51 -15.74
N VAL A 123 12.81 9.66 -16.34
CA VAL A 123 13.45 10.79 -15.63
C VAL A 123 12.54 12.00 -15.64
N SER A 124 12.51 12.72 -14.52
CA SER A 124 11.99 14.09 -14.42
C SER A 124 13.04 14.94 -13.73
N VAL A 125 13.29 16.15 -14.24
CA VAL A 125 14.22 17.12 -13.65
C VAL A 125 13.42 18.30 -13.10
N ILE A 126 13.67 18.67 -11.86
CA ILE A 126 12.96 19.73 -11.13
C ILE A 126 14.00 20.58 -10.40
N LEU A 127 14.00 21.89 -10.62
CA LEU A 127 14.75 22.84 -9.79
C LEU A 127 13.81 23.33 -8.68
N ARG A 128 14.23 23.18 -7.43
CA ARG A 128 13.50 23.65 -6.25
C ARG A 128 14.34 24.64 -5.46
N TYR A 129 13.74 25.74 -5.03
CA TYR A 129 14.39 26.78 -4.23
C TYR A 129 13.38 27.49 -3.33
N VAL A 130 13.86 28.13 -2.27
CA VAL A 130 13.09 29.05 -1.42
C VAL A 130 13.04 30.41 -2.11
N LEU A 131 11.85 31.01 -2.18
CA LEU A 131 11.67 32.38 -2.66
C LEU A 131 12.24 33.34 -1.60
N ILE A 132 13.22 34.17 -1.97
CA ILE A 132 13.79 35.19 -1.08
C ILE A 132 12.67 36.13 -0.62
N GLY A 133 12.69 36.54 0.65
CA GLY A 133 11.67 37.42 1.24
C GLY A 133 10.27 36.82 1.39
N SER A 134 10.07 35.53 1.11
CA SER A 134 8.75 34.87 1.18
C SER A 134 8.40 34.22 2.53
N GLY A 135 9.38 34.12 3.43
CA GLY A 135 9.21 33.48 4.72
C GLY A 135 9.28 31.95 4.72
N GLY A 136 10.02 31.35 3.78
CA GLY A 136 10.19 29.88 3.66
C GLY A 136 9.26 29.22 2.63
N VAL A 137 8.65 29.99 1.71
CA VAL A 137 7.86 29.43 0.61
C VAL A 137 8.80 28.91 -0.47
N GLN A 138 8.59 27.66 -0.88
CA GLN A 138 9.35 27.03 -1.95
C GLN A 138 8.68 27.23 -3.32
N LYS A 139 9.48 27.29 -4.37
CA LYS A 139 9.04 27.23 -5.77
C LYS A 139 9.70 26.03 -6.47
N GLU A 140 8.96 25.40 -7.37
CA GLU A 140 9.43 24.30 -8.22
C GLU A 140 9.33 24.69 -9.70
N LEU A 141 10.46 24.69 -10.41
CA LEU A 141 10.52 24.80 -11.86
C LEU A 141 10.75 23.39 -12.45
N LYS A 142 9.79 22.91 -13.24
CA LYS A 142 9.89 21.62 -13.93
C LYS A 142 10.49 21.81 -15.32
N PHE A 143 11.49 21.01 -15.66
CA PHE A 143 12.08 21.00 -16.99
C PHE A 143 11.17 20.21 -17.93
N GLY A 144 10.57 20.90 -18.90
CA GLY A 144 9.62 20.30 -19.85
C GLY A 144 10.29 19.56 -21.00
N ASP A 145 11.43 20.07 -21.46
CA ASP A 145 12.19 19.48 -22.57
C ASP A 145 13.34 18.63 -22.01
N ILE A 146 13.23 17.30 -22.09
CA ILE A 146 14.31 16.37 -21.76
C ILE A 146 14.74 15.64 -23.03
N LEU A 147 16.01 15.81 -23.42
CA LEU A 147 16.64 15.19 -24.57
C LEU A 147 17.71 14.19 -24.10
N GLU A 148 17.65 12.94 -24.58
CA GLU A 148 18.70 11.94 -24.33
C GLU A 148 19.99 12.32 -25.07
N GLU A 149 21.12 12.35 -24.35
CA GLU A 149 22.47 12.44 -24.88
C GLU A 149 23.19 11.08 -24.73
N PRO A 150 24.27 10.78 -25.47
CA PRO A 150 24.97 9.48 -25.36
C PRO A 150 25.35 9.14 -23.90
N ASP A 151 25.88 10.11 -23.17
CA ASP A 151 26.38 9.96 -21.81
C ASP A 151 25.41 10.46 -20.73
N GLY A 152 24.16 10.78 -21.07
CA GLY A 152 23.23 11.39 -20.11
C GLY A 152 21.99 12.03 -20.73
N ILE A 153 21.60 13.20 -20.22
CA ILE A 153 20.44 13.98 -20.71
C ILE A 153 20.73 15.48 -20.70
N GLN A 154 20.13 16.22 -21.63
CA GLN A 154 19.97 17.66 -21.55
C GLN A 154 18.53 17.97 -21.11
N ALA A 155 18.36 18.68 -20.01
CA ALA A 155 17.08 19.22 -19.56
C ALA A 155 17.00 20.72 -19.86
N ALA A 156 15.88 21.21 -20.39
CA ALA A 156 15.60 22.64 -20.56
C ALA A 156 14.27 23.07 -19.95
N VAL A 157 14.24 24.30 -19.42
CA VAL A 157 13.05 24.99 -18.90
C VAL A 157 12.97 26.38 -19.52
N GLN A 158 11.78 26.73 -20.01
CA GLN A 158 11.46 28.06 -20.52
C GLN A 158 11.11 28.99 -19.35
N LEU A 159 11.53 30.25 -19.44
CA LEU A 159 11.21 31.32 -18.51
C LEU A 159 10.46 32.40 -19.31
N ASP A 160 9.24 32.72 -18.87
CA ASP A 160 8.30 33.51 -19.67
C ASP A 160 8.47 35.02 -19.50
N SER A 161 9.29 35.46 -18.54
CA SER A 161 9.51 36.87 -18.26
C SER A 161 10.93 37.19 -17.77
N MET A 162 11.33 38.47 -17.90
CA MET A 162 12.57 38.98 -17.29
C MET A 162 12.56 38.87 -15.75
N ALA A 163 11.40 38.98 -15.12
CA ALA A 163 11.30 38.87 -13.66
C ALA A 163 11.49 37.42 -13.18
N GLU A 164 11.04 36.43 -13.95
CA GLU A 164 11.31 35.02 -13.68
C GLU A 164 12.78 34.65 -13.91
N ARG A 165 13.42 35.25 -14.92
CA ARG A 165 14.87 35.18 -15.13
C ARG A 165 15.65 35.76 -13.94
N ASP A 166 15.27 36.93 -13.45
CA ASP A 166 15.96 37.60 -12.35
C ASP A 166 15.77 36.89 -11.00
N GLU A 167 14.58 36.33 -10.78
CA GLU A 167 14.31 35.44 -9.66
C GLU A 167 15.13 34.15 -9.75
N LEU A 168 15.21 33.51 -10.93
CA LEU A 168 16.07 32.34 -11.13
C LEU A 168 17.55 32.69 -10.88
N TYR A 169 18.00 33.84 -11.36
CA TYR A 169 19.35 34.34 -11.10
C TYR A 169 19.58 34.43 -9.58
N ALA A 170 18.71 35.12 -8.84
CA ALA A 170 18.82 35.23 -7.38
C ALA A 170 18.74 33.86 -6.67
N ALA A 171 17.87 32.96 -7.13
CA ALA A 171 17.75 31.60 -6.61
C ALA A 171 19.05 30.79 -6.75
N LEU A 172 19.76 30.95 -7.87
CA LEU A 172 21.01 30.25 -8.14
C LEU A 172 22.24 30.96 -7.53
N THR A 173 22.20 32.28 -7.31
CA THR A 173 23.35 33.07 -6.84
C THR A 173 23.32 33.45 -5.36
N GLU A 174 22.20 33.28 -4.67
CA GLU A 174 22.08 33.56 -3.22
C GLU A 174 21.97 32.26 -2.41
N PRO A 175 22.78 32.07 -1.35
CA PRO A 175 22.78 30.83 -0.58
C PRO A 175 21.51 30.63 0.25
N GLN A 176 20.79 31.71 0.58
CA GLN A 176 19.53 31.66 1.33
C GLN A 176 18.41 30.97 0.56
N SER A 177 18.49 30.96 -0.77
CA SER A 177 17.52 30.33 -1.65
C SER A 177 17.56 28.79 -1.61
N ASN A 178 18.61 28.18 -1.01
CA ASN A 178 18.77 26.73 -0.87
C ASN A 178 18.47 25.94 -2.17
N ALA A 179 18.92 26.45 -3.32
CA ALA A 179 18.59 25.89 -4.62
C ALA A 179 19.15 24.46 -4.79
N VAL A 180 18.26 23.53 -5.16
CA VAL A 180 18.53 22.11 -5.35
C VAL A 180 17.92 21.64 -6.66
N LEU A 181 18.73 20.98 -7.48
CA LEU A 181 18.25 20.27 -8.66
C LEU A 181 17.92 18.83 -8.27
N ILE A 182 16.64 18.48 -8.34
CA ILE A 182 16.10 17.16 -8.07
C ILE A 182 16.04 16.40 -9.39
N VAL A 183 16.80 15.30 -9.48
CA VAL A 183 16.70 14.34 -10.59
C VAL A 183 15.92 13.13 -10.10
N ARG A 184 14.64 13.10 -10.46
CA ARG A 184 13.68 12.05 -10.10
C ARG A 184 13.74 10.92 -11.12
N ARG A 185 13.91 9.69 -10.64
CA ARG A 185 13.99 8.48 -11.47
C ARG A 185 12.88 7.52 -11.08
N THR A 186 12.06 7.09 -12.04
CA THR A 186 11.04 6.05 -11.80
C THR A 186 11.47 4.76 -12.47
N VAL A 187 11.67 3.72 -11.66
CA VAL A 187 12.01 2.35 -12.09
C VAL A 187 10.89 1.39 -11.72
N GLN A 188 10.77 0.29 -12.48
CA GLN A 188 9.91 -0.84 -12.13
C GLN A 188 10.79 -2.05 -11.87
N VAL A 189 10.63 -2.68 -10.71
CA VAL A 189 11.49 -3.77 -10.23
C VAL A 189 10.67 -4.81 -9.47
N ALA A 190 11.20 -6.02 -9.33
CA ALA A 190 10.61 -7.08 -8.53
C ALA A 190 11.37 -7.23 -7.19
N ILE A 191 10.67 -7.07 -6.07
CA ILE A 191 11.22 -7.26 -4.72
C ILE A 191 10.86 -8.65 -4.16
N PRO A 192 11.70 -9.27 -3.31
CA PRO A 192 11.38 -10.56 -2.70
C PRO A 192 10.29 -10.39 -1.65
N VAL A 193 9.30 -11.27 -1.64
CA VAL A 193 8.31 -11.32 -0.56
C VAL A 193 8.93 -12.07 0.62
N VAL A 194 9.19 -11.40 1.74
CA VAL A 194 9.66 -12.07 2.96
C VAL A 194 8.51 -12.89 3.55
N ALA A 195 8.63 -14.22 3.47
CA ALA A 195 7.78 -15.12 4.25
C ALA A 195 7.97 -14.79 5.75
N PRO A 196 6.88 -14.74 6.55
CA PRO A 196 7.01 -14.48 7.98
C PRO A 196 7.96 -15.51 8.59
N LYS A 197 8.89 -15.04 9.44
CA LYS A 197 9.76 -15.94 10.19
C LYS A 197 8.86 -16.87 11.00
N GLU A 198 8.94 -18.17 10.73
CA GLU A 198 8.41 -19.18 11.64
C GLU A 198 9.05 -18.93 13.01
N THR A 199 8.23 -18.49 13.97
CA THR A 199 8.64 -18.38 15.37
C THR A 199 9.15 -19.76 15.77
N PRO A 200 10.39 -19.90 16.28
CA PRO A 200 10.95 -21.22 16.54
C PRO A 200 10.05 -21.95 17.54
N SER A 201 9.29 -22.92 17.06
CA SER A 201 8.43 -23.76 17.88
C SER A 201 9.29 -24.32 19.00
N LYS A 202 8.92 -24.03 20.27
CA LYS A 202 9.64 -24.58 21.42
C LYS A 202 9.82 -26.08 21.17
N PRO A 203 11.04 -26.63 21.28
CA PRO A 203 11.23 -28.05 21.08
C PRO A 203 10.30 -28.80 22.04
N PRO A 204 9.66 -29.91 21.60
CA PRO A 204 8.76 -30.66 22.45
C PRO A 204 9.48 -31.01 23.75
N TYR A 205 8.84 -30.71 24.87
CA TYR A 205 9.46 -30.80 26.20
C TYR A 205 9.80 -32.26 26.51
N THR A 206 11.04 -32.68 26.21
CA THR A 206 11.54 -33.99 26.60
C THR A 206 11.73 -34.00 28.11
N GLY A 207 10.73 -34.49 28.82
CA GLY A 207 10.83 -34.80 30.25
C GLY A 207 12.03 -35.73 30.52
N PRO A 208 12.56 -35.74 31.76
CA PRO A 208 13.76 -36.50 32.08
C PRO A 208 13.55 -37.99 31.86
N LEU A 209 14.34 -38.56 30.93
CA LEU A 209 14.37 -40.00 30.67
C LEU A 209 14.69 -40.78 31.93
N SER A 210 13.87 -41.81 32.21
CA SER A 210 14.02 -42.68 33.38
C SER A 210 15.35 -43.44 33.36
N ILE A 211 15.89 -43.67 34.57
CA ILE A 211 17.19 -44.30 34.81
C ILE A 211 17.19 -45.75 34.28
N PRO A 212 18.27 -46.24 33.62
CA PRO A 212 18.32 -47.62 33.14
C PRO A 212 18.34 -48.64 34.29
N ILE A 213 17.44 -49.62 34.25
CA ILE A 213 17.49 -50.81 35.11
C ILE A 213 18.60 -51.74 34.59
N GLY A 214 19.53 -52.13 35.47
CA GLY A 214 20.66 -52.99 35.13
C GLY A 214 20.28 -54.46 34.82
N PRO A 215 21.13 -55.21 34.09
CA PRO A 215 20.77 -56.53 33.57
C PRO A 215 20.81 -57.65 34.62
N ILE A 216 19.79 -58.52 34.59
CA ILE A 216 19.74 -59.77 35.34
C ILE A 216 20.64 -60.82 34.65
N LYS A 217 21.47 -61.54 35.41
CA LYS A 217 22.34 -62.61 34.91
C LYS A 217 21.57 -63.91 34.62
N PRO A 218 21.84 -64.61 33.50
CA PRO A 218 21.38 -65.99 33.29
C PRO A 218 22.34 -67.02 33.93
N ILE A 219 21.80 -68.19 34.30
CA ILE A 219 22.54 -69.33 34.88
C ILE A 219 22.35 -70.59 34.00
N GLY A 220 23.47 -71.20 33.57
CA GLY A 220 23.60 -72.65 33.27
C GLY A 220 22.92 -73.25 32.02
N GLY A 221 23.71 -73.84 31.10
CA GLY A 221 23.24 -74.77 30.03
C GLY A 221 23.38 -76.25 30.43
N PRO A 222 23.73 -77.22 29.54
CA PRO A 222 23.92 -77.13 28.06
C PRO A 222 23.55 -78.40 27.21
N ARG A 223 23.63 -78.28 25.84
CA ARG A 223 23.78 -79.35 24.78
C ARG A 223 22.52 -80.18 24.34
N PRO A 224 22.50 -80.82 23.13
CA PRO A 224 23.03 -80.42 21.81
C PRO A 224 22.09 -80.67 20.57
N PHE A 225 22.51 -80.16 19.40
CA PHE A 225 22.23 -80.45 17.95
C PHE A 225 21.45 -81.74 17.52
N PRO A 226 20.82 -81.83 16.29
CA PRO A 226 21.32 -81.24 15.02
C PRO A 226 20.32 -80.68 13.98
N VAL A 227 20.90 -80.19 12.88
CA VAL A 227 20.30 -79.57 11.68
C VAL A 227 19.60 -80.59 10.76
N ARG A 228 18.49 -80.19 10.11
CA ARG A 228 18.16 -80.68 8.76
C ARG A 228 17.37 -79.66 7.92
N THR A 229 17.59 -79.69 6.62
CA THR A 229 17.11 -78.75 5.60
C THR A 229 15.87 -79.24 4.84
N MET A 230 15.30 -78.32 4.06
CA MET A 230 14.58 -78.49 2.78
C MET A 230 13.05 -78.28 2.68
N ASN A 231 12.76 -77.38 1.73
CA ASN A 231 11.71 -77.38 0.72
C ASN A 231 10.35 -76.71 0.99
N SER A 232 10.11 -75.72 0.14
CA SER A 232 8.87 -75.02 -0.13
C SER A 232 7.95 -75.83 -1.07
N VAL A 233 6.64 -75.63 -0.91
CA VAL A 233 5.63 -75.99 -1.92
C VAL A 233 4.62 -74.84 -2.02
N GLN A 234 4.42 -74.32 -3.23
CA GLN A 234 3.35 -73.36 -3.55
C GLN A 234 2.06 -74.12 -3.94
N PRO A 235 0.87 -73.57 -3.64
CA PRO A 235 -0.32 -73.85 -4.41
C PRO A 235 -0.56 -72.78 -5.50
N GLN A 236 -1.01 -73.23 -6.67
CA GLN A 236 -1.36 -72.38 -7.82
C GLN A 236 -2.75 -71.76 -7.68
N VAL A 237 -2.96 -70.55 -8.23
CA VAL A 237 -4.25 -70.12 -8.77
C VAL A 237 -4.01 -69.37 -10.10
N GLN A 238 -4.82 -69.68 -11.12
CA GLN A 238 -4.70 -69.10 -12.47
C GLN A 238 -5.45 -67.76 -12.59
N PRO A 239 -4.92 -66.77 -13.34
CA PRO A 239 -5.66 -65.56 -13.68
C PRO A 239 -6.48 -65.72 -14.97
N LEU A 240 -7.77 -65.37 -14.93
CA LEU A 240 -8.56 -65.12 -16.14
C LEU A 240 -8.14 -63.79 -16.78
N SER A 241 -8.04 -63.77 -18.11
CA SER A 241 -7.57 -62.62 -18.88
C SER A 241 -8.64 -62.11 -19.84
N ILE A 242 -8.80 -60.79 -19.92
CA ILE A 242 -9.58 -60.09 -20.94
C ILE A 242 -8.63 -59.13 -21.67
N ARG A 243 -8.62 -59.20 -23.00
CA ARG A 243 -7.75 -58.37 -23.85
C ARG A 243 -8.42 -57.04 -24.18
N THR A 244 -7.64 -55.97 -24.15
CA THR A 244 -7.83 -54.80 -25.03
C THR A 244 -6.54 -54.55 -25.81
N SER A 245 -6.67 -54.17 -27.09
CA SER A 245 -5.56 -54.15 -28.05
C SER A 245 -5.17 -52.73 -28.46
N ARG A 246 -3.87 -52.41 -28.33
CA ARG A 246 -3.00 -51.50 -29.13
C ARG A 246 -3.59 -50.14 -29.63
N ALA A 247 -2.85 -49.03 -29.59
CA ALA A 247 -1.40 -48.91 -29.78
C ALA A 247 -0.73 -47.76 -28.99
N PHE A 248 0.60 -47.87 -28.87
CA PHE A 248 1.62 -46.92 -28.37
C PHE A 248 2.78 -46.95 -29.40
N PRO A 249 3.61 -45.89 -29.59
CA PRO A 249 4.58 -45.35 -28.61
C PRO A 249 4.63 -43.80 -28.60
N ALA A 250 5.35 -43.04 -27.77
CA ALA A 250 6.36 -43.22 -26.71
C ALA A 250 6.35 -41.93 -25.82
N LEU A 251 7.02 -41.73 -24.67
CA LEU A 251 7.84 -42.56 -23.77
C LEU A 251 7.78 -41.88 -22.37
N SER A 252 7.53 -42.62 -21.28
CA SER A 252 8.41 -42.84 -20.10
C SER A 252 8.84 -41.61 -19.27
N LYS A 253 8.67 -41.52 -17.94
CA LYS A 253 8.11 -42.33 -16.82
C LYS A 253 7.84 -41.31 -15.67
N SER A 254 6.97 -41.47 -14.67
CA SER A 254 6.26 -42.64 -14.11
C SER A 254 4.92 -42.19 -13.47
N LYS A 255 3.92 -43.09 -13.45
CA LYS A 255 2.57 -42.84 -12.91
C LYS A 255 2.45 -43.19 -11.42
N ILE A 256 1.50 -42.54 -10.74
CA ILE A 256 0.59 -43.20 -9.79
C ILE A 256 -0.85 -42.97 -10.28
N ASP A 257 -1.60 -44.04 -10.51
CA ASP A 257 -3.03 -44.02 -10.85
C ASP A 257 -3.83 -44.62 -9.68
N LYS A 258 -4.97 -44.00 -9.34
CA LYS A 258 -6.04 -44.51 -8.45
C LYS A 258 -5.66 -44.75 -6.98
N VAL A 259 -5.96 -43.76 -6.14
CA VAL A 259 -6.26 -44.01 -4.72
C VAL A 259 -7.61 -44.71 -4.63
N LYS A 260 -7.63 -45.91 -4.03
CA LYS A 260 -8.85 -46.60 -3.64
C LYS A 260 -8.86 -46.65 -2.11
N LEU A 261 -9.69 -45.82 -1.47
CA LEU A 261 -9.84 -45.86 -0.02
C LEU A 261 -10.50 -47.18 0.38
N SER A 262 -9.78 -47.98 1.16
CA SER A 262 -10.29 -49.11 1.92
C SER A 262 -9.47 -49.21 3.19
N THR A 263 -10.17 -49.28 4.32
CA THR A 263 -9.60 -49.45 5.65
C THR A 263 -8.93 -50.83 5.81
N ASP A 264 -8.08 -50.92 6.84
CA ASP A 264 -7.60 -52.13 7.54
C ASP A 264 -6.16 -52.63 7.26
N LEU A 265 -5.33 -52.46 8.31
CA LEU A 265 -4.20 -53.31 8.76
C LEU A 265 -3.17 -53.83 7.74
N ILE A 266 -1.99 -53.19 7.71
CA ILE A 266 -0.72 -53.89 7.51
C ILE A 266 0.34 -53.40 8.52
N SER A 267 0.83 -54.33 9.34
CA SER A 267 2.07 -54.20 10.11
C SER A 267 3.29 -54.25 9.18
N VAL A 268 4.20 -53.29 9.28
CA VAL A 268 5.40 -53.23 8.43
C VAL A 268 6.68 -53.51 9.22
N GLU A 269 7.32 -54.65 8.93
CA GLU A 269 8.71 -54.90 9.34
C GLU A 269 9.68 -53.94 8.62
N ARG A 270 10.75 -53.54 9.30
CA ARG A 270 11.83 -52.72 8.71
C ARG A 270 12.48 -53.42 7.51
N ARG A 271 12.40 -52.81 6.32
CA ARG A 271 13.56 -52.37 5.52
C ARG A 271 13.14 -51.74 4.18
N GLU A 272 13.19 -50.42 4.11
CA GLU A 272 13.95 -49.65 3.10
C GLU A 272 13.74 -48.16 3.38
N THR A 273 14.81 -47.45 3.74
CA THR A 273 14.77 -45.99 3.92
C THR A 273 14.85 -45.31 2.56
N THR A 274 13.70 -45.17 1.89
CA THR A 274 13.56 -44.11 0.88
C THR A 274 13.72 -42.77 1.58
N HIS A 275 14.86 -42.10 1.34
CA HIS A 275 14.99 -40.68 1.63
C HIS A 275 13.94 -39.92 0.82
N ILE A 276 12.89 -39.47 1.48
CA ILE A 276 12.03 -38.41 0.95
C ILE A 276 12.89 -37.15 0.96
N ASP A 277 13.19 -36.62 -0.22
CA ASP A 277 13.90 -35.35 -0.33
C ASP A 277 12.95 -34.19 0.03
N LEU A 278 12.94 -33.85 1.30
CA LEU A 278 12.16 -32.74 1.86
C LEU A 278 12.60 -31.36 1.33
N SER A 279 13.68 -31.26 0.52
CA SER A 279 14.04 -30.00 -0.13
C SER A 279 12.99 -29.51 -1.13
N VAL A 280 12.15 -30.43 -1.65
CA VAL A 280 11.01 -30.11 -2.54
C VAL A 280 9.89 -29.34 -1.83
N LEU A 281 9.84 -29.37 -0.48
CA LEU A 281 8.87 -28.62 0.33
C LEU A 281 9.37 -27.23 0.78
N LYS A 282 10.56 -26.79 0.36
CA LYS A 282 10.96 -25.40 0.60
C LYS A 282 10.06 -24.45 -0.19
N PRO A 283 9.43 -23.44 0.44
CA PRO A 283 8.64 -22.46 -0.31
C PRO A 283 9.55 -21.76 -1.32
N LYS A 284 9.18 -21.83 -2.61
CA LYS A 284 9.87 -21.07 -3.66
C LYS A 284 9.72 -19.58 -3.34
N GLN A 285 10.83 -18.84 -3.39
CA GLN A 285 10.84 -17.39 -3.20
C GLN A 285 9.84 -16.73 -4.17
N ARG A 286 8.88 -16.00 -3.60
CA ARG A 286 7.92 -15.17 -4.34
C ARG A 286 8.45 -13.75 -4.49
N TYR A 287 7.96 -13.05 -5.49
CA TYR A 287 8.34 -11.67 -5.80
C TYR A 287 7.13 -10.80 -6.09
N ARG A 288 7.24 -9.51 -5.80
CA ARG A 288 6.22 -8.49 -6.09
C ARG A 288 6.79 -7.44 -7.03
N ILE A 289 6.10 -7.17 -8.13
CA ILE A 289 6.48 -6.10 -9.06
C ILE A 289 6.02 -4.78 -8.46
N VAL A 290 6.93 -3.82 -8.34
CA VAL A 290 6.69 -2.53 -7.73
C VAL A 290 7.31 -1.41 -8.57
N ASP A 291 6.58 -0.30 -8.69
CA ASP A 291 7.16 0.97 -9.13
C ASP A 291 7.88 1.64 -7.95
N ARG A 292 9.03 2.25 -8.22
CA ARG A 292 9.84 2.96 -7.23
C ARG A 292 10.32 4.29 -7.79
N VAL A 293 10.16 5.34 -6.99
CA VAL A 293 10.61 6.70 -7.26
C VAL A 293 11.87 6.96 -6.43
N LEU A 294 12.97 7.27 -7.10
CA LEU A 294 14.28 7.48 -6.50
C LEU A 294 14.81 8.86 -6.89
N ASP A 295 14.74 9.80 -5.96
CA ASP A 295 15.23 11.18 -6.16
C ASP A 295 16.72 11.30 -5.82
N ILE A 296 17.45 12.11 -6.59
CA ILE A 296 18.77 12.64 -6.21
C ILE A 296 18.63 14.14 -6.06
N GLN A 297 19.13 14.68 -4.95
CA GLN A 297 19.25 16.11 -4.74
C GLN A 297 20.69 16.55 -5.00
N LEU A 298 20.87 17.41 -6.00
CA LEU A 298 22.16 18.04 -6.32
C LEU A 298 22.12 19.48 -5.79
N PRO A 299 23.07 19.90 -4.93
CA PRO A 299 23.23 21.32 -4.58
C PRO A 299 23.43 22.13 -5.85
N PHE A 300 22.65 23.20 -6.01
CA PHE A 300 22.49 23.87 -7.29
C PHE A 300 22.61 25.39 -7.13
N TYR A 301 23.70 25.78 -6.48
CA TYR A 301 24.09 27.15 -6.14
C TYR A 301 25.42 27.49 -6.82
N PHE A 302 25.43 28.60 -7.56
CA PHE A 302 26.53 29.04 -8.42
C PHE A 302 26.78 30.54 -8.22
N PRO A 303 27.74 30.93 -7.36
CA PRO A 303 28.10 32.34 -7.19
C PRO A 303 28.44 33.01 -8.52
N ALA A 304 27.74 34.10 -8.86
CA ALA A 304 27.88 34.77 -10.16
C ALA A 304 29.33 35.23 -10.44
N ASN A 305 30.08 35.59 -9.41
CA ASN A 305 31.50 35.99 -9.52
C ASN A 305 32.47 34.82 -9.85
N LEU A 306 32.00 33.57 -9.77
CA LEU A 306 32.75 32.36 -10.12
C LEU A 306 32.17 31.63 -11.35
N HIS A 307 30.91 31.93 -11.71
CA HIS A 307 30.14 31.20 -12.71
C HIS A 307 29.39 32.12 -13.69
N ASP A 308 29.95 33.29 -14.05
CA ASP A 308 29.29 34.28 -14.91
C ASP A 308 28.84 33.70 -16.27
N TYR A 309 29.60 32.74 -16.80
CA TYR A 309 29.31 31.97 -18.01
C TYR A 309 27.95 31.25 -18.00
N ILE A 310 27.42 30.89 -16.82
CA ILE A 310 26.08 30.30 -16.68
C ILE A 310 25.01 31.35 -17.01
N PHE A 311 25.24 32.60 -16.63
CA PHE A 311 24.23 33.66 -16.60
C PHE A 311 24.29 34.61 -17.81
N GLY A 312 25.18 34.39 -18.78
CA GLY A 312 25.19 35.16 -20.03
C GLY A 312 25.34 36.69 -19.88
N GLY A 313 25.86 37.17 -18.74
CA GLY A 313 25.96 38.60 -18.42
C GLY A 313 24.67 39.26 -17.90
N ILE A 314 23.68 38.48 -17.45
CA ILE A 314 22.47 39.00 -16.77
C ILE A 314 22.86 39.92 -15.61
N SER A 315 22.25 41.12 -15.59
CA SER A 315 22.21 42.00 -14.43
C SER A 315 20.78 42.01 -13.89
N PRO A 316 20.54 41.66 -12.62
CA PRO A 316 19.20 41.60 -12.04
C PRO A 316 18.59 43.00 -11.89
N ALA A 317 17.27 43.10 -12.03
CA ALA A 317 16.51 44.29 -11.68
C ALA A 317 16.55 44.59 -10.17
N SER A 318 16.19 45.82 -9.79
CA SER A 318 16.15 46.27 -8.38
C SER A 318 14.97 45.74 -7.58
N ASP A 319 13.92 45.26 -8.25
CA ASP A 319 12.72 44.72 -7.61
C ASP A 319 12.91 43.23 -7.35
N GLY A 320 13.16 42.86 -6.09
CA GLY A 320 13.39 41.47 -5.69
C GLY A 320 12.15 40.58 -5.78
N PRO A 321 12.35 39.24 -5.82
CA PRO A 321 11.25 38.30 -5.73
C PRO A 321 10.59 38.34 -4.35
N GLY A 322 9.33 37.89 -4.28
CA GLY A 322 8.54 37.89 -3.05
C GLY A 322 7.07 37.56 -3.30
N LEU A 323 6.26 37.66 -2.24
CA LEU A 323 4.84 37.33 -2.27
C LEU A 323 3.98 38.47 -1.71
N ILE A 324 2.83 38.72 -2.35
CA ILE A 324 1.78 39.60 -1.83
C ILE A 324 0.59 38.75 -1.40
N ARG A 325 0.27 38.77 -0.10
CA ARG A 325 -0.90 38.07 0.46
C ARG A 325 -2.18 38.87 0.22
N HIS A 326 -3.18 38.21 -0.35
CA HIS A 326 -4.56 38.65 -0.46
C HIS A 326 -5.44 37.75 0.41
N GLN A 327 -6.49 38.30 1.01
CA GLN A 327 -7.51 37.52 1.72
C GLN A 327 -8.84 37.66 0.99
N VAL A 328 -9.39 36.55 0.53
CA VAL A 328 -10.67 36.50 -0.19
C VAL A 328 -11.67 35.72 0.64
N ARG A 329 -12.90 36.21 0.74
CA ARG A 329 -13.97 35.54 1.49
C ARG A 329 -14.67 34.51 0.61
N TYR A 330 -14.92 33.32 1.15
CA TYR A 330 -15.76 32.31 0.53
C TYR A 330 -16.64 31.64 1.60
N GLY A 331 -17.95 31.59 1.36
CA GLY A 331 -18.91 31.20 2.39
C GLY A 331 -18.78 32.06 3.67
N ASN A 332 -18.46 31.40 4.78
CA ASN A 332 -18.28 32.04 6.09
C ASN A 332 -16.81 32.34 6.42
N ASP A 333 -15.87 31.84 5.62
CA ASP A 333 -14.44 31.82 5.94
C ASP A 333 -13.62 32.74 5.03
N PHE A 334 -12.38 33.01 5.44
CA PHE A 334 -11.41 33.79 4.68
C PHE A 334 -10.24 32.89 4.27
N HIS A 335 -9.89 32.91 2.98
CA HIS A 335 -8.81 32.12 2.44
C HIS A 335 -7.69 33.02 1.95
N SER A 336 -6.46 32.63 2.26
CA SER A 336 -5.24 33.35 1.89
C SER A 336 -4.74 32.92 0.51
N TYR A 337 -4.39 33.91 -0.30
CA TYR A 337 -3.78 33.71 -1.62
C TYR A 337 -2.51 34.54 -1.73
N TYR A 338 -1.41 33.92 -2.11
CA TYR A 338 -0.09 34.55 -2.16
C TYR A 338 0.32 34.79 -3.61
N GLN A 339 0.19 36.03 -4.07
CA GLN A 339 0.53 36.43 -5.44
C GLN A 339 2.03 36.58 -5.61
N GLU A 340 2.61 35.96 -6.64
CA GLU A 340 4.03 36.07 -6.96
C GLU A 340 4.35 37.47 -7.54
N THR A 341 5.42 38.11 -7.07
CA THR A 341 5.78 39.47 -7.54
C THR A 341 6.29 39.49 -8.98
N SER A 342 7.04 38.46 -9.38
CA SER A 342 7.62 38.27 -10.72
C SER A 342 6.58 37.79 -11.76
N ARG A 343 5.57 37.03 -11.32
CA ARG A 343 4.48 36.51 -12.16
C ARG A 343 3.12 36.90 -11.56
N ARG A 344 2.68 38.14 -11.82
CA ARG A 344 1.44 38.74 -11.27
C ARG A 344 0.13 38.02 -11.60
N TYR A 345 0.14 37.05 -12.52
CA TYR A 345 -1.01 36.19 -12.79
C TYR A 345 -1.06 34.94 -11.91
N LEU A 346 0.02 34.60 -11.18
CA LEU A 346 0.13 33.38 -10.39
C LEU A 346 -0.10 33.64 -8.89
N PHE A 347 -0.94 32.81 -8.29
CA PHE A 347 -1.31 32.85 -6.88
C PHE A 347 -1.14 31.47 -6.25
N TYR A 348 -0.40 31.42 -5.14
CA TYR A 348 -0.32 30.22 -4.30
C TYR A 348 -1.48 30.16 -3.30
N TYR A 349 -2.00 28.97 -3.01
CA TYR A 349 -3.10 28.77 -2.07
C TYR A 349 -2.81 27.63 -1.06
N LEU A 350 -3.45 27.70 0.10
CA LEU A 350 -3.52 26.58 1.04
C LEU A 350 -4.74 25.67 0.71
N PRO A 351 -4.61 24.35 0.89
CA PRO A 351 -5.76 23.45 0.79
C PRO A 351 -6.80 23.75 1.88
N ASP A 352 -8.06 23.38 1.61
CA ASP A 352 -9.19 23.63 2.52
C ASP A 352 -9.20 22.64 3.69
N ALA A 353 -8.69 21.43 3.48
CA ALA A 353 -8.47 20.43 4.52
C ALA A 353 -7.42 19.41 4.07
N PHE A 354 -6.91 18.60 5.00
CA PHE A 354 -6.35 17.28 4.71
C PHE A 354 -7.38 16.20 5.07
N LYS A 355 -7.64 15.28 4.15
CA LYS A 355 -8.58 14.16 4.33
C LYS A 355 -7.86 12.84 4.10
N LEU A 356 -8.26 11.75 4.77
CA LEU A 356 -7.72 10.42 4.46
C LEU A 356 -7.80 10.15 2.96
N ALA A 357 -6.69 9.67 2.39
CA ALA A 357 -6.61 9.42 0.96
C ALA A 357 -7.25 8.07 0.62
N ARG A 358 -7.82 7.95 -0.58
CA ARG A 358 -7.99 6.65 -1.26
C ARG A 358 -6.73 6.30 -2.03
N LEU A 359 -6.54 5.01 -2.29
CA LEU A 359 -5.51 4.54 -3.21
C LEU A 359 -5.75 5.11 -4.61
N PRO A 360 -4.69 5.43 -5.39
CA PRO A 360 -4.82 5.99 -6.73
C PRO A 360 -5.17 4.94 -7.81
N VAL A 361 -5.44 3.69 -7.43
CA VAL A 361 -5.72 2.54 -8.32
C VAL A 361 -6.98 1.80 -7.86
N PRO A 362 -7.78 1.23 -8.78
CA PRO A 362 -8.91 0.36 -8.40
C PRO A 362 -8.45 -0.98 -7.80
N PRO A 363 -9.14 -1.53 -6.78
CA PRO A 363 -10.19 -0.89 -6.00
C PRO A 363 -9.62 0.27 -5.18
N TYR A 364 -10.35 1.39 -5.15
CA TYR A 364 -9.92 2.66 -4.55
C TYR A 364 -10.07 2.62 -3.03
N LEU A 365 -9.50 1.61 -2.38
CA LEU A 365 -9.61 1.35 -0.93
C LEU A 365 -9.03 2.53 -0.10
N PRO A 366 -9.34 2.62 1.20
CA PRO A 366 -8.71 3.60 2.08
C PRO A 366 -7.19 3.39 2.09
N PHE A 367 -6.43 4.48 2.00
CA PHE A 367 -4.97 4.43 2.05
C PHE A 367 -4.50 4.40 3.52
N LEU A 368 -4.87 3.29 4.17
CA LEU A 368 -4.79 3.02 5.59
C LEU A 368 -4.45 1.53 5.79
N SER A 369 -3.58 1.19 6.74
CA SER A 369 -3.30 -0.20 7.10
C SER A 369 -3.12 -0.38 8.60
N ALA A 370 -3.68 -1.46 9.15
CA ALA A 370 -3.57 -1.86 10.54
C ALA A 370 -2.78 -3.17 10.66
N LYS A 371 -1.59 -3.10 11.27
CA LYS A 371 -0.73 -4.25 11.58
C LYS A 371 -0.69 -4.47 13.07
N PHE A 372 -0.42 -5.70 13.49
CA PHE A 372 -0.32 -6.02 14.91
C PHE A 372 1.02 -6.66 15.26
N THR A 373 1.50 -6.35 16.46
CA THR A 373 2.63 -7.03 17.09
C THR A 373 2.26 -7.34 18.55
N SER A 374 2.73 -8.47 19.05
CA SER A 374 2.55 -8.89 20.44
C SER A 374 3.82 -9.60 20.91
N GLU A 375 4.24 -9.34 22.15
CA GLU A 375 5.44 -9.94 22.73
C GLU A 375 5.23 -11.40 23.16
N ASP A 376 4.00 -11.76 23.54
CA ASP A 376 3.62 -13.06 24.10
C ASP A 376 2.41 -13.72 23.40
N GLY A 377 1.96 -13.16 22.27
CA GLY A 377 0.77 -13.57 21.54
C GLY A 377 -0.55 -13.03 22.10
N SER A 378 -0.57 -12.48 23.34
CA SER A 378 -1.81 -12.13 24.02
C SER A 378 -2.43 -10.80 23.56
N LEU A 379 -3.75 -10.70 23.74
CA LEU A 379 -4.53 -9.50 23.45
C LEU A 379 -4.10 -8.26 24.25
N GLN A 380 -3.51 -8.44 25.44
CA GLN A 380 -3.15 -7.35 26.36
C GLN A 380 -1.81 -6.69 26.01
N THR A 381 -0.83 -7.49 25.58
CA THR A 381 0.46 -7.01 25.08
C THR A 381 0.38 -6.53 23.64
N SER A 382 -0.67 -6.95 22.90
CA SER A 382 -0.89 -6.55 21.51
C SER A 382 -0.85 -5.03 21.33
N ARG A 383 -0.11 -4.60 20.32
CA ARG A 383 -0.01 -3.22 19.83
C ARG A 383 -0.36 -3.19 18.36
N ALA A 384 -1.15 -2.20 17.99
CA ALA A 384 -1.50 -1.91 16.61
C ALA A 384 -0.57 -0.82 16.07
N THR A 385 -0.02 -1.03 14.88
CA THR A 385 0.56 0.03 14.06
C THR A 385 -0.45 0.39 12.98
N LEU A 386 -0.94 1.63 13.02
CA LEU A 386 -1.85 2.19 12.03
C LEU A 386 -1.06 3.14 11.11
N ASP A 387 -0.67 2.64 9.94
CA ASP A 387 -0.04 3.43 8.87
C ASP A 387 -1.12 4.11 8.05
N TYR A 388 -1.03 5.42 7.81
CA TYR A 388 -2.03 6.13 6.99
C TYR A 388 -1.45 7.26 6.14
N ALA A 389 -2.15 7.57 5.05
CA ALA A 389 -1.91 8.75 4.24
C ALA A 389 -3.17 9.61 4.11
N ALA A 390 -2.98 10.92 4.06
CA ALA A 390 -4.03 11.90 3.82
C ALA A 390 -3.63 12.85 2.69
N ALA A 391 -4.56 13.19 1.81
CA ALA A 391 -4.33 14.08 0.68
C ALA A 391 -4.92 15.48 0.96
N PRO A 392 -4.34 16.55 0.37
CA PRO A 392 -4.92 17.87 0.42
C PRO A 392 -6.24 17.89 -0.37
N TYR A 393 -7.31 18.32 0.28
CA TYR A 393 -8.61 18.57 -0.32
C TYR A 393 -8.75 20.07 -0.63
N VAL A 394 -9.35 20.37 -1.78
CA VAL A 394 -9.57 21.74 -2.26
C VAL A 394 -10.99 21.84 -2.78
N ASP A 395 -11.74 22.82 -2.31
CA ASP A 395 -13.00 23.21 -2.94
C ASP A 395 -12.69 23.98 -4.25
N LEU A 396 -13.14 23.45 -5.38
CA LEU A 396 -12.94 24.11 -6.67
C LEU A 396 -13.93 25.25 -6.91
N ASP A 397 -15.15 25.17 -6.37
CA ASP A 397 -16.12 26.27 -6.43
C ASP A 397 -15.57 27.50 -5.67
N ARG A 398 -14.76 27.28 -4.62
CA ARG A 398 -13.94 28.32 -3.96
C ARG A 398 -12.92 28.93 -4.91
N LEU A 399 -12.07 28.13 -5.57
CA LEU A 399 -11.04 28.65 -6.47
C LEU A 399 -11.67 29.42 -7.64
N GLU A 400 -12.77 28.95 -8.22
CA GLU A 400 -13.54 29.66 -9.25
C GLU A 400 -14.19 30.96 -8.74
N ALA A 401 -14.62 31.01 -7.48
CA ALA A 401 -15.07 32.24 -6.84
C ALA A 401 -13.92 33.24 -6.65
N SER A 402 -12.82 32.82 -6.03
CA SER A 402 -11.66 33.69 -5.79
C SER A 402 -10.97 34.14 -7.08
N ALA A 403 -10.99 33.34 -8.16
CA ALA A 403 -10.51 33.75 -9.48
C ALA A 403 -11.20 35.01 -10.01
N ARG A 404 -12.49 35.20 -9.71
CA ARG A 404 -13.27 36.36 -10.16
C ARG A 404 -12.86 37.65 -9.43
N GLU A 405 -12.54 37.54 -8.15
CA GLU A 405 -12.09 38.66 -7.31
C GLU A 405 -10.61 39.00 -7.60
N LEU A 406 -9.73 38.01 -7.56
CA LEU A 406 -8.28 38.19 -7.73
C LEU A 406 -7.87 38.64 -9.15
N LYS A 407 -8.77 38.51 -10.14
CA LYS A 407 -8.56 39.05 -11.50
C LYS A 407 -8.24 40.55 -11.50
N ALA A 408 -8.73 41.32 -10.53
CA ALA A 408 -8.41 42.75 -10.39
C ALA A 408 -6.94 43.03 -10.02
N HIS A 409 -6.21 42.05 -9.48
CA HIS A 409 -4.81 42.17 -9.10
C HIS A 409 -3.83 41.63 -10.17
N VAL A 410 -4.36 41.01 -11.23
CA VAL A 410 -3.56 40.54 -12.37
C VAL A 410 -3.19 41.73 -13.26
N SER A 411 -1.89 41.90 -13.53
CA SER A 411 -1.35 43.01 -14.30
C SER A 411 -0.17 42.56 -15.17
N GLY A 412 0.13 43.34 -16.21
CA GLY A 412 1.12 42.99 -17.24
C GLY A 412 0.52 42.19 -18.41
N THR A 413 1.37 41.89 -19.40
CA THR A 413 1.01 41.01 -20.52
C THR A 413 0.92 39.57 -20.01
N LEU A 414 -0.18 38.87 -20.30
CA LEU A 414 -0.34 37.46 -19.96
C LEU A 414 0.38 36.55 -20.97
N PRO A 415 0.95 35.41 -20.54
CA PRO A 415 1.45 34.38 -21.46
C PRO A 415 0.34 33.81 -22.34
N ASP A 416 0.73 33.23 -23.48
CA ASP A 416 -0.21 32.55 -24.39
C ASP A 416 -0.97 31.44 -23.65
N GLY A 417 -2.29 31.40 -23.85
CA GLY A 417 -3.19 30.45 -23.17
C GLY A 417 -3.62 30.86 -21.75
N ILE A 418 -3.07 31.93 -21.15
CA ILE A 418 -3.47 32.42 -19.83
C ILE A 418 -4.44 33.61 -19.96
N ALA A 419 -5.63 33.48 -19.36
CA ALA A 419 -6.73 34.46 -19.46
C ALA A 419 -7.13 35.15 -18.13
N GLY A 420 -6.39 34.87 -17.06
CA GLY A 420 -6.69 35.34 -15.70
C GLY A 420 -5.76 34.72 -14.64
N PRO A 421 -6.16 34.74 -13.36
CA PRO A 421 -5.40 34.10 -12.29
C PRO A 421 -5.14 32.61 -12.54
N VAL A 422 -3.90 32.20 -12.28
CA VAL A 422 -3.45 30.80 -12.21
C VAL A 422 -3.22 30.47 -10.75
N PHE A 423 -3.69 29.29 -10.32
CA PHE A 423 -3.57 28.83 -8.94
C PHE A 423 -2.61 27.65 -8.83
N GLN A 424 -1.74 27.67 -7.82
CA GLN A 424 -0.87 26.54 -7.47
C GLN A 424 -0.91 26.29 -5.95
N PRO A 425 -0.79 25.03 -5.48
CA PRO A 425 -0.59 24.77 -4.06
C PRO A 425 0.65 25.49 -3.55
N LEU A 426 0.55 26.15 -2.40
CA LEU A 426 1.69 26.67 -1.67
C LEU A 426 2.63 25.52 -1.30
N LEU A 427 3.94 25.74 -1.37
CA LEU A 427 4.96 24.86 -0.82
C LEU A 427 5.70 25.59 0.29
N ALA A 428 6.02 24.90 1.38
CA ALA A 428 6.77 25.44 2.50
C ALA A 428 7.82 24.42 2.96
N ASP A 429 8.91 24.92 3.55
CA ASP A 429 9.91 24.06 4.21
C ASP A 429 9.26 23.23 5.34
N ALA A 430 9.78 22.01 5.58
CA ALA A 430 9.17 21.07 6.52
C ALA A 430 9.22 21.53 7.98
N ASP A 431 10.20 22.38 8.35
CA ASP A 431 10.29 23.02 9.66
C ASP A 431 9.22 24.11 9.88
N ARG A 432 8.52 24.53 8.82
CA ARG A 432 7.39 25.48 8.87
C ARG A 432 6.03 24.82 9.01
N LEU A 433 5.99 23.49 9.01
CA LEU A 433 4.77 22.69 9.02
C LEU A 433 4.70 21.85 10.30
N ALA A 434 3.72 22.14 11.15
CA ALA A 434 3.47 21.36 12.37
C ALA A 434 2.10 20.69 12.31
N PHE A 435 2.07 19.36 12.18
CA PHE A 435 0.84 18.58 12.20
C PHE A 435 0.49 18.14 13.63
N ARG A 436 -0.74 18.42 14.04
CA ARG A 436 -1.28 18.13 15.37
C ARG A 436 -2.55 17.29 15.23
N LEU A 437 -2.66 16.20 15.98
CA LEU A 437 -3.75 15.21 15.86
C LEU A 437 -4.39 14.90 17.21
N SER A 438 -5.71 14.79 17.24
CA SER A 438 -6.47 14.37 18.42
C SER A 438 -6.52 12.84 18.49
N LEU A 439 -5.93 12.28 19.55
CA LEU A 439 -5.81 10.85 19.78
C LEU A 439 -6.37 10.47 21.16
N PRO A 440 -6.86 9.23 21.33
CA PRO A 440 -7.25 8.74 22.66
C PRO A 440 -6.10 8.83 23.66
N ASN A 441 -6.44 9.08 24.93
CA ASN A 441 -5.51 9.19 26.06
C ASN A 441 -4.39 10.24 25.93
N ALA A 442 -4.41 11.10 24.91
CA ALA A 442 -3.43 12.17 24.73
C ALA A 442 -3.51 13.22 25.87
N PRO A 443 -2.38 13.84 26.27
CA PRO A 443 -2.33 14.81 27.36
C PRO A 443 -2.95 16.20 27.05
N GLY A 444 -3.63 16.34 25.91
CA GLY A 444 -4.24 17.58 25.43
C GLY A 444 -5.15 17.33 24.23
N PRO A 445 -5.85 18.37 23.72
CA PRO A 445 -6.82 18.20 22.62
C PRO A 445 -6.17 17.75 21.31
N PHE A 446 -4.92 18.17 21.06
CA PHE A 446 -4.10 17.73 19.93
C PHE A 446 -2.66 17.45 20.38
N GLN A 447 -2.08 16.36 19.87
CA GLN A 447 -0.68 15.98 20.06
C GLN A 447 0.12 16.33 18.79
N LEU A 448 1.30 16.94 18.95
CA LEU A 448 2.24 17.16 17.86
C LEU A 448 2.75 15.82 17.30
N ARG A 449 2.77 15.68 15.98
CA ARG A 449 3.17 14.45 15.27
C ARG A 449 4.56 14.58 14.68
N GLU A 450 5.59 14.50 15.51
CA GLU A 450 7.01 14.65 15.09
C GLU A 450 7.48 13.58 14.07
N GLY A 451 6.83 12.42 14.05
CA GLY A 451 7.09 11.35 13.07
C GLY A 451 6.28 11.48 11.77
N ALA A 452 5.40 12.48 11.64
CA ALA A 452 4.61 12.68 10.44
C ALA A 452 5.38 13.47 9.39
N LEU A 453 5.27 13.03 8.14
CA LEU A 453 5.77 13.75 6.98
C LEU A 453 4.62 14.59 6.41
N VAL A 454 4.80 15.90 6.32
CA VAL A 454 3.76 16.87 5.96
C VAL A 454 4.21 17.65 4.73
N ASN A 455 3.35 17.72 3.71
CA ASN A 455 3.56 18.51 2.51
C ASN A 455 2.22 19.09 2.03
N LEU A 456 2.17 20.42 1.86
CA LEU A 456 0.94 21.16 1.50
C LEU A 456 0.35 20.80 0.12
N LYS A 457 1.15 20.22 -0.77
CA LYS A 457 0.77 19.81 -2.14
C LYS A 457 0.56 18.31 -2.27
N GLU A 458 1.31 17.51 -1.53
CA GLU A 458 1.37 16.06 -1.72
C GLU A 458 0.60 15.28 -0.64
N GLY A 459 0.45 15.82 0.58
CA GLY A 459 -0.31 15.18 1.65
C GLY A 459 0.44 15.04 2.98
N ILE A 460 -0.12 14.20 3.84
CA ILE A 460 0.45 13.78 5.13
C ILE A 460 0.66 12.27 5.09
N VAL A 461 1.77 11.79 5.65
CA VAL A 461 2.00 10.38 6.01
C VAL A 461 2.36 10.34 7.48
N ASP A 462 1.75 9.42 8.23
CA ASP A 462 2.03 9.23 9.64
C ASP A 462 1.73 7.77 10.06
N ALA A 463 2.32 7.35 11.18
CA ALA A 463 2.13 6.02 11.75
C ALA A 463 1.80 6.14 13.24
N LEU A 464 0.67 5.57 13.65
CA LEU A 464 0.26 5.53 15.05
C LEU A 464 0.61 4.19 15.67
N SER A 465 1.25 4.18 16.84
CA SER A 465 1.36 3.00 17.69
C SER A 465 0.31 3.10 18.79
N LEU A 466 -0.62 2.15 18.83
CA LEU A 466 -1.83 2.18 19.66
C LEU A 466 -1.96 0.87 20.45
N SER A 467 -2.53 0.92 21.65
CA SER A 467 -3.14 -0.27 22.25
C SER A 467 -4.41 -0.68 21.49
N LEU A 468 -4.88 -1.92 21.66
CA LEU A 468 -6.10 -2.36 20.99
C LEU A 468 -7.34 -1.56 21.39
N GLN A 469 -7.42 -1.09 22.65
CA GLN A 469 -8.52 -0.24 23.11
C GLN A 469 -8.52 1.12 22.39
N GLU A 470 -7.34 1.71 22.21
CA GLU A 470 -7.18 2.98 21.49
C GLU A 470 -7.45 2.81 20.00
N LEU A 471 -7.02 1.69 19.39
CA LEU A 471 -7.38 1.35 18.02
C LEU A 471 -8.90 1.24 17.85
N GLN A 472 -9.62 0.62 18.79
CA GLN A 472 -11.08 0.53 18.71
C GLN A 472 -11.75 1.91 18.78
N GLN A 473 -11.28 2.80 19.66
CA GLN A 473 -11.75 4.19 19.75
C GLN A 473 -11.45 4.98 18.47
N VAL A 474 -10.26 4.80 17.90
CA VAL A 474 -9.87 5.37 16.60
C VAL A 474 -10.76 4.84 15.47
N PHE A 475 -11.00 3.53 15.39
CA PHE A 475 -11.84 2.92 14.36
C PHE A 475 -13.30 3.39 14.46
N ASP A 476 -13.87 3.48 15.67
CA ASP A 476 -15.21 4.03 15.89
C ASP A 476 -15.32 5.51 15.48
N ALA A 477 -14.25 6.29 15.69
CA ALA A 477 -14.15 7.67 15.24
C ALA A 477 -14.03 7.78 13.70
N LEU A 478 -13.28 6.89 13.04
CA LEU A 478 -13.20 6.83 11.57
C LEU A 478 -14.58 6.59 10.93
N MET A 479 -15.47 5.87 11.61
CA MET A 479 -16.87 5.64 11.18
C MET A 479 -17.83 6.80 11.51
N GLY A 480 -17.32 7.93 12.03
CA GLY A 480 -18.16 9.07 12.43
C GLY A 480 -19.11 8.79 13.61
N SER A 481 -18.83 7.74 14.40
CA SER A 481 -19.80 7.17 15.34
C SER A 481 -19.47 7.41 16.82
N GLY A 482 -20.51 7.66 17.62
CA GLY A 482 -20.42 7.71 19.09
C GLY A 482 -19.67 8.92 19.67
N THR A 483 -19.32 8.83 20.96
CA THR A 483 -18.62 9.89 21.69
C THR A 483 -17.15 10.05 21.27
N ALA A 484 -16.61 9.12 20.49
CA ALA A 484 -15.25 9.14 19.97
C ALA A 484 -15.06 10.09 18.77
N ALA A 485 -16.13 10.70 18.25
CA ALA A 485 -16.12 11.47 17.00
C ALA A 485 -15.21 12.72 16.98
N PHE A 486 -14.54 13.10 18.07
CA PHE A 486 -13.50 14.14 18.04
C PHE A 486 -12.08 13.58 17.76
N PHE A 487 -11.85 12.29 18.00
CA PHE A 487 -10.58 11.66 17.63
C PHE A 487 -10.41 11.59 16.11
N MET A 488 -9.15 11.47 15.68
CA MET A 488 -8.76 11.49 14.27
C MET A 488 -9.17 12.79 13.55
N THR A 489 -9.25 13.89 14.32
CA THR A 489 -9.32 15.27 13.81
C THR A 489 -8.06 16.03 14.24
N GLY A 490 -7.66 17.04 13.48
CA GLY A 490 -6.40 17.73 13.73
C GLY A 490 -6.25 19.00 12.91
N GLU A 491 -5.01 19.49 12.83
CA GLU A 491 -4.65 20.68 12.07
C GLU A 491 -3.17 20.61 11.64
N VAL A 492 -2.88 21.17 10.47
CA VAL A 492 -1.52 21.53 10.04
C VAL A 492 -1.37 23.02 10.24
N GLU A 493 -0.47 23.42 11.13
CA GLU A 493 -0.05 24.81 11.31
C GLU A 493 1.04 25.14 10.29
N VAL A 494 0.86 26.26 9.57
CA VAL A 494 1.75 26.75 8.52
C VAL A 494 2.35 28.09 8.97
N SER A 495 3.63 28.07 9.31
CA SER A 495 4.36 29.21 9.88
C SER A 495 5.29 29.85 8.85
N LEU A 496 4.77 30.80 8.07
CA LEU A 496 5.58 31.61 7.16
C LEU A 496 6.19 32.80 7.92
N ASP A 497 7.49 33.04 7.77
CA ASP A 497 8.12 34.24 8.33
C ASP A 497 7.72 35.48 7.52
N ASP A 498 6.67 36.17 7.96
CA ASP A 498 6.49 37.58 7.61
C ASP A 498 7.08 38.50 8.68
N GLU A 499 7.51 39.70 8.28
CA GLU A 499 8.09 40.72 9.17
C GLU A 499 7.14 41.21 10.29
N HIS A 500 5.93 40.64 10.38
CA HIS A 500 4.83 41.10 11.21
C HIS A 500 4.45 40.13 12.33
N ASN A 501 5.25 39.07 12.55
CA ASN A 501 5.11 38.14 13.69
C ASN A 501 3.68 37.58 13.83
N ARG A 502 3.10 37.16 12.69
CA ARG A 502 1.68 36.79 12.59
C ARG A 502 1.39 35.37 13.06
N VAL A 503 0.11 35.13 13.36
CA VAL A 503 -0.42 33.81 13.72
C VAL A 503 -0.31 32.85 12.53
N ALA A 504 0.25 31.66 12.76
CA ALA A 504 0.33 30.60 11.76
C ALA A 504 -1.05 30.27 11.16
N GLU A 505 -1.11 30.02 9.85
CA GLU A 505 -2.35 29.58 9.21
C GLU A 505 -2.62 28.11 9.56
N LYS A 506 -3.90 27.75 9.70
CA LYS A 506 -4.33 26.42 10.14
C LYS A 506 -5.16 25.77 9.05
N VAL A 507 -4.66 24.65 8.51
CA VAL A 507 -5.42 23.77 7.61
C VAL A 507 -5.99 22.62 8.45
N PRO A 508 -7.30 22.41 8.50
CA PRO A 508 -7.89 21.32 9.28
C PRO A 508 -7.53 19.94 8.70
N PHE A 509 -7.38 18.96 9.56
CA PHE A 509 -7.27 17.54 9.21
C PHE A 509 -8.52 16.80 9.69
N THR A 510 -9.09 15.95 8.83
CA THR A 510 -10.24 15.10 9.19
C THR A 510 -10.07 13.72 8.57
N ALA A 511 -10.06 12.70 9.42
CA ALA A 511 -10.04 11.30 9.02
C ALA A 511 -11.39 10.65 9.31
N ARG A 512 -12.20 10.49 8.27
CA ARG A 512 -13.52 9.87 8.28
C ARG A 512 -13.72 9.01 7.03
N MET A 513 -14.47 7.92 7.17
CA MET A 513 -14.68 6.94 6.09
C MET A 513 -15.74 7.35 5.06
N ASP A 514 -16.61 8.31 5.41
CA ASP A 514 -17.59 8.90 4.52
C ASP A 514 -17.04 10.10 3.71
N ASP A 515 -15.87 10.64 4.07
CA ASP A 515 -15.25 11.83 3.48
C ASP A 515 -13.74 11.63 3.17
N LEU A 516 -13.42 10.61 2.35
CA LEU A 516 -12.05 10.42 1.85
C LEU A 516 -11.77 11.29 0.61
N ALA A 517 -10.52 11.74 0.47
CA ALA A 517 -10.02 12.35 -0.76
C ALA A 517 -9.54 11.28 -1.75
N GLY A 518 -10.17 11.21 -2.93
CA GLY A 518 -9.76 10.35 -4.04
C GLY A 518 -10.94 9.90 -4.90
N GLU A 519 -10.67 9.03 -5.87
CA GLU A 519 -11.70 8.51 -6.77
C GLU A 519 -12.63 7.53 -6.05
N LEU A 520 -13.91 7.50 -6.48
CA LEU A 520 -14.93 6.56 -5.99
C LEU A 520 -15.37 5.56 -7.06
N PHE A 521 -15.29 5.97 -8.33
CA PHE A 521 -15.93 5.30 -9.45
C PHE A 521 -14.97 5.06 -10.60
N ASP A 522 -15.17 3.95 -11.31
CA ASP A 522 -14.66 3.78 -12.67
C ASP A 522 -15.76 4.11 -13.67
N TYR A 523 -15.38 4.66 -14.81
CA TYR A 523 -16.30 5.16 -15.83
C TYR A 523 -15.98 4.54 -17.18
N THR A 524 -16.98 3.89 -17.79
CA THR A 524 -16.88 3.45 -19.18
C THR A 524 -17.90 4.17 -20.05
N TYR A 525 -17.45 4.54 -21.25
CA TYR A 525 -18.22 5.30 -22.23
C TYR A 525 -18.26 4.52 -23.53
N THR A 526 -19.46 4.23 -24.02
CA THR A 526 -19.68 3.55 -25.29
C THR A 526 -20.67 4.34 -26.12
N ALA A 527 -20.35 4.62 -27.38
CA ALA A 527 -21.25 5.35 -28.27
C ALA A 527 -22.58 4.61 -28.42
N ASP A 528 -23.68 5.36 -28.43
CA ASP A 528 -25.04 4.86 -28.62
C ASP A 528 -25.59 5.36 -29.97
N PRO A 529 -25.60 4.51 -31.02
CA PRO A 529 -26.07 4.92 -32.34
C PRO A 529 -27.57 5.27 -32.36
N ASP A 530 -28.38 4.66 -31.49
CA ASP A 530 -29.84 4.75 -31.56
C ASP A 530 -30.34 6.07 -30.94
N SER A 531 -29.72 6.51 -29.84
CA SER A 531 -29.98 7.83 -29.24
C SER A 531 -29.12 8.96 -29.82
N ALA A 532 -28.17 8.64 -30.70
CA ALA A 532 -27.08 9.53 -31.14
C ALA A 532 -26.24 10.10 -29.96
N GLY A 533 -26.26 9.41 -28.81
CA GLY A 533 -25.64 9.80 -27.55
C GLY A 533 -24.50 8.86 -27.13
N VAL A 534 -24.33 8.72 -25.82
CA VAL A 534 -23.30 7.86 -25.20
C VAL A 534 -23.93 7.08 -24.04
N ILE A 535 -23.85 5.75 -24.09
CA ILE A 535 -24.10 4.89 -22.93
C ILE A 535 -22.92 5.06 -21.97
N VAL A 536 -23.27 5.43 -20.74
CA VAL A 536 -22.37 5.55 -19.60
C VAL A 536 -22.59 4.35 -18.69
N LYS A 537 -21.48 3.79 -18.18
CA LYS A 537 -21.51 3.00 -16.96
C LYS A 537 -20.65 3.65 -15.88
N ILE A 538 -21.23 3.79 -14.69
CA ILE A 538 -20.53 4.18 -13.47
C ILE A 538 -20.45 2.94 -12.58
N ARG A 539 -19.24 2.49 -12.23
CA ARG A 539 -19.04 1.34 -11.35
C ARG A 539 -18.50 1.78 -10.00
N ASN A 540 -19.17 1.40 -8.92
CA ASN A 540 -18.63 1.61 -7.57
C ASN A 540 -17.39 0.72 -7.39
N TRP A 541 -16.22 1.33 -7.20
CA TRP A 541 -14.93 0.63 -7.04
C TRP A 541 -14.29 0.83 -5.66
N ILE A 542 -15.06 1.35 -4.70
CA ILE A 542 -14.66 1.41 -3.28
C ILE A 542 -15.26 0.24 -2.49
N GLU A 543 -14.73 0.00 -1.30
CA GLU A 543 -15.18 -1.03 -0.35
C GLU A 543 -16.60 -0.82 0.19
N SER A 544 -17.06 0.43 0.26
CA SER A 544 -18.33 0.80 0.89
C SER A 544 -19.45 1.06 -0.15
N PRO A 545 -20.72 0.80 0.17
CA PRO A 545 -21.84 1.27 -0.64
C PRO A 545 -21.87 2.80 -0.75
N VAL A 546 -22.45 3.31 -1.84
CA VAL A 546 -22.61 4.75 -2.06
C VAL A 546 -24.07 5.11 -2.36
N ARG A 547 -24.53 6.22 -1.79
CA ARG A 547 -25.78 6.90 -2.18
C ARG A 547 -25.44 7.97 -3.22
N ILE A 548 -26.19 8.00 -4.33
CA ILE A 548 -26.04 9.01 -5.39
C ILE A 548 -27.37 9.75 -5.51
N ARG A 549 -27.40 11.04 -5.13
CA ARG A 549 -28.64 11.84 -5.23
C ARG A 549 -28.75 12.60 -6.54
N GLN A 550 -27.64 13.07 -7.10
CA GLN A 550 -27.64 13.81 -8.36
C GLN A 550 -26.53 13.34 -9.29
N VAL A 551 -26.81 13.35 -10.59
CA VAL A 551 -25.81 13.19 -11.65
C VAL A 551 -25.96 14.35 -12.60
N SER A 552 -24.88 15.10 -12.81
CA SER A 552 -24.78 16.07 -13.90
C SER A 552 -23.94 15.49 -15.02
N ALA A 553 -24.34 15.75 -16.26
CA ALA A 553 -23.59 15.39 -17.45
C ALA A 553 -23.60 16.57 -18.42
N LYS A 554 -22.52 16.68 -19.21
CA LYS A 554 -22.45 17.53 -20.39
C LYS A 554 -22.08 16.65 -21.59
N LEU A 555 -22.84 16.77 -22.66
CA LEU A 555 -22.56 16.12 -23.93
C LEU A 555 -21.81 17.10 -24.84
N PHE A 556 -20.77 16.62 -25.52
CA PHE A 556 -20.02 17.39 -26.50
C PHE A 556 -19.99 16.65 -27.84
N ARG A 557 -20.04 17.42 -28.94
CA ARG A 557 -19.71 16.95 -30.28
C ARG A 557 -18.72 17.88 -30.93
N GLU A 558 -17.61 17.33 -31.43
CA GLU A 558 -16.53 18.11 -32.08
C GLU A 558 -16.03 19.29 -31.21
N GLY A 559 -16.11 19.16 -29.87
CA GLY A 559 -15.75 20.19 -28.89
C GLY A 559 -16.85 21.19 -28.52
N THR A 560 -18.01 21.16 -29.19
CA THR A 560 -19.18 22.01 -28.89
C THR A 560 -20.12 21.34 -27.89
N GLU A 561 -20.52 22.05 -26.84
CA GLU A 561 -21.49 21.55 -25.84
C GLU A 561 -22.90 21.48 -26.46
N VAL A 562 -23.52 20.30 -26.42
CA VAL A 562 -24.86 20.02 -26.93
C VAL A 562 -25.80 19.84 -25.73
N PRO A 563 -26.97 20.51 -25.67
CA PRO A 563 -27.96 20.28 -24.62
C PRO A 563 -28.36 18.81 -24.57
N CYS A 564 -28.31 18.19 -23.39
CA CYS A 564 -28.50 16.75 -23.20
C CYS A 564 -29.43 16.41 -22.04
N GLU A 565 -29.97 15.20 -22.07
CA GLU A 565 -30.77 14.59 -21.01
C GLU A 565 -30.19 13.22 -20.59
N LEU A 566 -30.58 12.76 -19.40
CA LEU A 566 -30.20 11.45 -18.86
C LEU A 566 -31.36 10.48 -19.04
N GLN A 567 -31.15 9.43 -19.84
CA GLN A 567 -32.16 8.42 -20.16
C GLN A 567 -31.84 7.10 -19.45
N GLY A 568 -32.85 6.46 -18.86
CA GLY A 568 -32.69 5.18 -18.13
C GLY A 568 -32.13 5.32 -16.70
N LEU A 569 -31.89 6.53 -16.21
CA LEU A 569 -31.40 6.79 -14.85
C LEU A 569 -32.55 7.16 -13.89
N THR A 570 -32.68 6.41 -12.79
CA THR A 570 -33.56 6.75 -11.66
C THR A 570 -32.72 7.27 -10.50
N LEU A 571 -33.08 8.45 -9.97
CA LEU A 571 -32.44 9.07 -8.81
C LEU A 571 -33.47 9.41 -7.72
N PRO A 572 -33.10 9.37 -6.42
CA PRO A 572 -31.79 8.98 -5.89
C PRO A 572 -31.54 7.47 -5.98
N VAL A 573 -30.29 7.07 -6.17
CA VAL A 573 -29.83 5.70 -5.91
C VAL A 573 -29.47 5.62 -4.44
N GLU A 574 -30.31 4.97 -3.64
CA GLU A 574 -30.16 4.92 -2.17
C GLU A 574 -28.93 4.12 -1.70
N SER A 575 -28.56 3.08 -2.45
CA SER A 575 -27.36 2.28 -2.19
C SER A 575 -26.92 1.58 -3.48
N LEU A 576 -25.71 1.88 -3.95
CA LEU A 576 -24.99 1.15 -4.99
C LEU A 576 -23.84 0.39 -4.30
N SER A 577 -23.90 -0.93 -4.25
CA SER A 577 -22.95 -1.76 -3.49
C SER A 577 -21.55 -1.71 -4.10
N SER A 578 -20.53 -2.13 -3.34
CA SER A 578 -19.18 -2.31 -3.87
C SER A 578 -19.20 -3.25 -5.08
N GLY A 579 -18.61 -2.81 -6.19
CA GLY A 579 -18.53 -3.57 -7.44
C GLY A 579 -19.76 -3.49 -8.35
N ASP A 580 -20.90 -2.93 -7.90
CA ASP A 580 -22.11 -2.77 -8.72
C ASP A 580 -21.97 -1.65 -9.78
N GLU A 581 -22.73 -1.78 -10.87
CA GLU A 581 -22.77 -0.84 -11.99
C GLU A 581 -24.11 -0.12 -12.12
N LEU A 582 -24.05 1.19 -12.34
CA LEU A 582 -25.16 2.03 -12.76
C LEU A 582 -25.00 2.35 -14.26
N VAL A 583 -26.00 2.00 -15.09
CA VAL A 583 -25.94 2.15 -16.55
C VAL A 583 -27.08 3.06 -17.03
N PHE A 584 -26.75 4.07 -17.83
CA PHE A 584 -27.71 5.02 -18.41
C PHE A 584 -27.14 5.66 -19.69
N THR A 585 -28.00 6.28 -20.50
CA THR A 585 -27.59 6.99 -21.72
C THR A 585 -27.60 8.50 -21.49
N VAL A 586 -26.55 9.20 -21.93
CA VAL A 586 -26.53 10.65 -22.10
C VAL A 586 -26.87 10.95 -23.54
N ALA A 587 -28.09 11.43 -23.79
CA ALA A 587 -28.63 11.67 -25.13
C ALA A 587 -28.81 13.18 -25.38
N PRO A 588 -28.72 13.66 -26.64
CA PRO A 588 -29.14 15.02 -27.00
C PRO A 588 -30.60 15.29 -26.59
N ALA A 589 -30.89 16.50 -26.11
CA ALA A 589 -32.22 16.86 -25.66
C ALA A 589 -33.24 16.87 -26.82
N PRO A 590 -34.53 16.53 -26.57
CA PRO A 590 -35.55 16.45 -27.61
C PRO A 590 -35.66 17.74 -28.45
N GLY A 591 -35.64 17.59 -29.78
CA GLY A 591 -35.77 18.69 -30.72
C GLY A 591 -34.48 19.48 -30.99
N GLN A 592 -33.33 19.08 -30.46
CA GLN A 592 -32.04 19.65 -30.86
C GLN A 592 -31.60 19.13 -32.24
N THR A 593 -31.26 20.04 -33.15
CA THR A 593 -30.59 19.68 -34.40
C THR A 593 -29.12 19.37 -34.09
N ILE A 594 -28.72 18.12 -34.27
CA ILE A 594 -27.35 17.69 -33.98
C ILE A 594 -26.49 17.96 -35.22
N GLU A 595 -25.78 19.08 -35.25
CA GLU A 595 -24.77 19.35 -36.27
C GLU A 595 -23.47 18.60 -35.96
N GLY A 596 -22.80 18.07 -37.01
CA GLY A 596 -21.55 17.31 -36.89
C GLY A 596 -21.73 15.79 -36.83
N ASN A 597 -20.93 15.08 -37.62
CA ASN A 597 -20.86 13.62 -37.67
C ASN A 597 -19.76 13.03 -36.76
N GLY A 598 -18.98 13.87 -36.07
CA GLY A 598 -17.95 13.45 -35.14
C GLY A 598 -18.49 12.71 -33.92
N SER A 599 -17.61 11.90 -33.31
CA SER A 599 -17.91 11.14 -32.10
C SER A 599 -18.37 12.05 -30.96
N ALA A 600 -19.46 11.66 -30.30
CA ALA A 600 -19.89 12.31 -29.07
C ALA A 600 -18.96 11.93 -27.90
N SER A 601 -18.72 12.90 -27.01
CA SER A 601 -18.02 12.67 -25.74
C SER A 601 -18.84 13.26 -24.58
N VAL A 602 -18.63 12.72 -23.38
CA VAL A 602 -19.38 13.12 -22.18
C VAL A 602 -18.41 13.54 -21.08
N LEU A 603 -18.74 14.62 -20.39
CA LEU A 603 -18.18 14.96 -19.09
C LEU A 603 -19.22 14.68 -18.01
N LEU A 604 -18.92 13.77 -17.09
CA LEU A 604 -19.75 13.47 -15.93
C LEU A 604 -19.27 14.22 -14.70
N GLY A 605 -20.24 14.68 -13.90
CA GLY A 605 -20.04 15.16 -12.55
C GLY A 605 -21.19 14.64 -11.68
N PRO A 606 -21.11 13.44 -11.11
CA PRO A 606 -22.01 13.04 -10.03
C PRO A 606 -21.85 14.03 -8.85
N ARG A 607 -22.97 14.51 -8.30
CA ARG A 607 -23.05 15.53 -7.24
C ARG A 607 -23.92 15.00 -6.10
N ASP A 608 -23.67 15.47 -4.88
CA ASP A 608 -24.34 14.96 -3.67
C ASP A 608 -24.24 13.42 -3.59
N ILE A 609 -22.99 12.94 -3.63
CA ILE A 609 -22.62 11.55 -3.36
C ILE A 609 -22.37 11.43 -1.86
N THR A 610 -22.87 10.38 -1.23
CA THR A 610 -22.54 10.04 0.15
C THR A 610 -22.01 8.61 0.19
N VAL A 611 -20.78 8.42 0.65
CA VAL A 611 -20.26 7.09 1.00
C VAL A 611 -20.97 6.63 2.27
N LEU A 612 -21.37 5.35 2.33
CA LEU A 612 -22.03 4.74 3.49
C LEU A 612 -21.06 3.72 4.11
N PRO A 613 -20.24 4.09 5.11
CA PRO A 613 -19.12 3.26 5.58
C PRO A 613 -19.55 1.87 6.04
N ASP A 614 -19.06 0.84 5.35
CA ASP A 614 -19.25 -0.55 5.77
C ASP A 614 -18.10 -0.99 6.69
N ARG A 615 -18.41 -1.20 7.97
CA ARG A 615 -17.42 -1.53 9.01
C ARG A 615 -16.68 -2.84 8.74
N GLU A 616 -17.36 -3.85 8.20
CA GLU A 616 -16.77 -5.16 7.92
C GLU A 616 -15.90 -5.09 6.66
N ALA A 617 -16.40 -4.46 5.58
CA ALA A 617 -15.65 -4.29 4.34
C ALA A 617 -14.41 -3.40 4.53
N ILE A 618 -14.54 -2.27 5.24
CA ILE A 618 -13.40 -1.38 5.54
C ILE A 618 -12.37 -2.10 6.41
N TRP A 619 -12.78 -2.82 7.46
CA TRP A 619 -11.82 -3.57 8.27
C TRP A 619 -11.09 -4.64 7.45
N SER A 620 -11.82 -5.37 6.62
CA SER A 620 -11.24 -6.36 5.69
C SER A 620 -10.27 -5.75 4.69
N ALA A 621 -10.44 -4.48 4.30
CA ALA A 621 -9.57 -3.76 3.38
C ALA A 621 -8.28 -3.25 4.02
N ILE A 622 -8.26 -2.95 5.32
CA ILE A 622 -7.11 -2.31 6.00
C ILE A 622 -6.27 -3.24 6.89
N GLN A 623 -6.83 -4.36 7.36
CA GLN A 623 -6.09 -5.29 8.24
C GLN A 623 -4.95 -6.00 7.48
N ASP A 624 -3.77 -6.17 8.11
CA ASP A 624 -2.76 -7.09 7.60
C ASP A 624 -3.13 -8.54 7.99
N PRO A 625 -3.48 -9.40 7.02
CA PRO A 625 -3.99 -10.75 7.30
C PRO A 625 -2.96 -11.67 7.95
N PHE A 626 -1.67 -11.34 7.93
CA PHE A 626 -0.62 -12.14 8.55
C PHE A 626 -0.41 -11.83 10.04
N THR A 627 -0.98 -10.73 10.55
CA THR A 627 -0.79 -10.28 11.94
C THR A 627 -2.08 -10.12 12.73
N ALA A 628 -3.25 -10.13 12.08
CA ALA A 628 -4.56 -9.88 12.72
C ALA A 628 -5.09 -11.02 13.63
N LEU A 629 -4.22 -11.85 14.20
CA LEU A 629 -4.57 -12.92 15.15
C LEU A 629 -3.94 -12.64 16.53
N TYR A 630 -4.66 -13.00 17.59
CA TYR A 630 -4.14 -13.08 18.96
C TYR A 630 -4.32 -14.49 19.52
N GLU A 631 -3.45 -14.90 20.43
CA GLU A 631 -3.55 -16.17 21.14
C GLU A 631 -4.36 -15.99 22.44
N GLN A 632 -5.37 -16.84 22.62
CA GLN A 632 -6.09 -16.98 23.88
C GLN A 632 -5.73 -18.30 24.53
N GLU A 633 -5.26 -18.25 25.79
CA GLU A 633 -4.99 -19.47 26.55
C GLU A 633 -6.31 -20.12 26.99
N ILE A 634 -6.56 -21.33 26.50
CA ILE A 634 -7.63 -22.21 26.96
C ILE A 634 -7.00 -23.27 27.86
N THR A 635 -7.49 -23.38 29.09
CA THR A 635 -7.13 -24.48 29.99
C THR A 635 -8.13 -25.63 29.81
N VAL A 636 -7.66 -26.74 29.26
CA VAL A 636 -8.44 -27.98 29.13
C VAL A 636 -8.17 -28.87 30.33
N LYS A 637 -9.23 -29.32 31.02
CA LYS A 637 -9.16 -30.12 32.24
C LYS A 637 -10.07 -31.33 32.18
N THR A 638 -9.65 -32.42 32.81
CA THR A 638 -10.47 -33.60 33.11
C THR A 638 -10.22 -34.03 34.56
N LEU A 639 -11.00 -34.99 35.05
CA LEU A 639 -10.78 -35.62 36.35
C LEU A 639 -9.92 -36.88 36.15
N PRO A 640 -8.82 -37.10 36.91
CA PRO A 640 -8.01 -38.31 36.79
C PRO A 640 -8.82 -39.61 36.91
N ALA A 641 -9.91 -39.59 37.69
CA ALA A 641 -10.81 -40.72 37.86
C ALA A 641 -11.53 -41.17 36.57
N ILE A 642 -11.60 -40.35 35.51
CA ILE A 642 -12.18 -40.73 34.20
C ILE A 642 -11.34 -41.79 33.48
N PHE A 643 -10.04 -41.88 33.77
CA PHE A 643 -9.15 -42.91 33.21
C PHE A 643 -9.23 -44.26 33.93
N ASN A 644 -9.92 -44.32 35.08
CA ASN A 644 -10.14 -45.58 35.78
C ASN A 644 -11.10 -46.47 34.97
N LEU A 645 -10.84 -47.78 34.96
CA LEU A 645 -11.74 -48.73 34.33
C LEU A 645 -13.09 -48.74 35.07
N PRO A 646 -14.24 -48.57 34.38
CA PRO A 646 -15.55 -48.63 35.03
C PRO A 646 -15.81 -50.03 35.63
N PRO A 647 -16.47 -50.15 36.80
CA PRO A 647 -16.75 -51.44 37.41
C PRO A 647 -17.50 -52.38 36.47
N GLY A 648 -16.95 -53.58 36.25
CA GLY A 648 -17.55 -54.62 35.41
C GLY A 648 -17.30 -54.49 33.90
N LYS A 649 -16.47 -53.54 33.44
CA LYS A 649 -16.01 -53.46 32.04
C LYS A 649 -14.72 -54.25 31.80
N PRO A 650 -14.43 -54.71 30.58
CA PRO A 650 -13.17 -55.36 30.24
C PRO A 650 -12.02 -54.33 30.17
N GLU A 651 -10.79 -54.75 30.47
CA GLU A 651 -9.59 -53.89 30.48
C GLU A 651 -9.39 -53.12 29.15
N GLU A 652 -9.85 -53.70 28.04
CA GLU A 652 -9.82 -53.11 26.70
C GLU A 652 -10.65 -51.81 26.56
N GLU A 653 -11.64 -51.60 27.43
CA GLU A 653 -12.44 -50.37 27.48
C GLU A 653 -11.79 -49.24 28.32
N ARG A 654 -10.65 -49.50 28.99
CA ARG A 654 -9.95 -48.46 29.75
C ARG A 654 -9.51 -47.33 28.81
N LEU A 655 -9.84 -46.10 29.19
CA LEU A 655 -9.35 -44.88 28.56
C LEU A 655 -7.84 -44.77 28.80
N SER A 656 -7.06 -44.75 27.71
CA SER A 656 -5.62 -44.47 27.77
C SER A 656 -5.35 -42.97 27.65
N GLU A 657 -6.10 -42.28 26.80
CA GLU A 657 -5.87 -40.89 26.43
C GLU A 657 -7.19 -40.24 25.97
N ILE A 658 -7.34 -38.95 26.23
CA ILE A 658 -8.43 -38.12 25.70
C ILE A 658 -7.78 -37.05 24.82
N VAL A 659 -8.02 -37.13 23.51
CA VAL A 659 -7.57 -36.11 22.56
C VAL A 659 -8.69 -35.08 22.39
N VAL A 660 -8.37 -33.80 22.58
CA VAL A 660 -9.30 -32.69 22.39
C VAL A 660 -8.78 -31.81 21.26
N GLU A 661 -9.55 -31.69 20.20
CA GLU A 661 -9.33 -30.72 19.13
C GLU A 661 -10.14 -29.46 19.45
N LEU A 662 -9.52 -28.29 19.35
CA LEU A 662 -10.17 -26.99 19.49
C LEU A 662 -9.95 -26.20 18.20
N ARG A 663 -10.95 -25.42 17.76
CA ARG A 663 -10.83 -24.54 16.59
C ARG A 663 -11.66 -23.27 16.77
N HIS A 664 -11.26 -22.20 16.10
CA HIS A 664 -12.08 -21.00 15.94
C HIS A 664 -12.23 -20.69 14.44
N GLY A 665 -13.43 -20.92 13.90
CA GLY A 665 -13.72 -20.79 12.48
C GLY A 665 -12.75 -21.63 11.61
N GLU A 666 -12.26 -21.02 10.54
CA GLU A 666 -11.23 -21.59 9.66
C GLU A 666 -9.80 -21.15 10.05
N ASN A 667 -9.65 -20.25 11.03
CA ASN A 667 -8.42 -19.50 11.31
C ASN A 667 -7.39 -20.25 12.19
N GLY A 668 -7.58 -21.55 12.39
CA GLY A 668 -6.67 -22.42 13.12
C GLY A 668 -7.38 -23.45 13.98
N SER A 669 -6.74 -24.62 14.11
CA SER A 669 -7.14 -25.68 15.03
C SER A 669 -5.93 -26.17 15.82
N VAL A 670 -6.11 -26.40 17.12
CA VAL A 670 -5.05 -26.93 17.99
C VAL A 670 -5.56 -28.19 18.69
N THR A 671 -4.70 -29.20 18.76
CA THR A 671 -5.01 -30.49 19.35
C THR A 671 -4.18 -30.68 20.62
N VAL A 672 -4.83 -31.04 21.72
CA VAL A 672 -4.19 -31.42 22.98
C VAL A 672 -4.58 -32.84 23.36
N SER A 673 -3.78 -33.47 24.22
CA SER A 673 -4.18 -34.73 24.85
C SER A 673 -4.08 -34.67 26.37
N LEU A 674 -4.99 -35.40 27.02
CA LEU A 674 -5.09 -35.54 28.47
C LEU A 674 -4.87 -37.01 28.83
N SER A 675 -4.15 -37.24 29.91
CA SER A 675 -3.93 -38.57 30.51
C SER A 675 -4.16 -38.53 32.03
N ALA A 676 -4.11 -39.68 32.69
CA ALA A 676 -4.20 -39.75 34.15
C ALA A 676 -3.08 -38.96 34.86
N GLU A 677 -1.88 -38.91 34.26
CA GLU A 677 -0.72 -38.15 34.75
C GLU A 677 -0.80 -36.66 34.40
N HIS A 678 -1.39 -36.34 33.24
CA HIS A 678 -1.55 -34.98 32.72
C HIS A 678 -3.04 -34.65 32.51
N PRO A 679 -3.83 -34.50 33.59
CA PRO A 679 -5.28 -34.24 33.53
C PRO A 679 -5.62 -32.78 33.22
N VAL A 680 -4.62 -31.90 33.14
CA VAL A 680 -4.75 -30.46 32.88
C VAL A 680 -3.69 -30.06 31.86
N VAL A 681 -4.12 -29.46 30.76
CA VAL A 681 -3.25 -28.90 29.72
C VAL A 681 -3.71 -27.49 29.38
N LYS A 682 -2.76 -26.58 29.20
CA LYS A 682 -2.99 -25.22 28.70
C LYS A 682 -2.63 -25.17 27.22
N VAL A 683 -3.44 -24.51 26.41
CA VAL A 683 -3.24 -24.39 24.97
C VAL A 683 -3.56 -22.99 24.49
N ALA A 684 -2.68 -22.42 23.68
CA ALA A 684 -2.95 -21.20 22.94
C ALA A 684 -3.82 -21.53 21.72
N LEU A 685 -5.00 -20.94 21.63
CA LEU A 685 -5.88 -21.03 20.45
C LEU A 685 -5.89 -19.64 19.77
N PRO A 686 -5.65 -19.54 18.44
CA PRO A 686 -5.68 -18.26 17.75
C PRO A 686 -7.11 -17.76 17.50
N PHE A 687 -7.31 -16.45 17.68
CA PHE A 687 -8.56 -15.73 17.45
C PHE A 687 -8.31 -14.47 16.61
N PRO A 688 -9.21 -14.08 15.69
CA PRO A 688 -9.12 -12.82 14.96
C PRO A 688 -9.28 -11.61 15.87
N ILE A 689 -8.37 -10.63 15.75
CA ILE A 689 -8.49 -9.33 16.41
C ILE A 689 -9.74 -8.57 15.89
N ALA A 690 -10.17 -8.88 14.65
CA ALA A 690 -11.42 -8.42 14.06
C ALA A 690 -12.64 -8.63 14.96
N ASP A 691 -12.76 -9.77 15.66
CA ASP A 691 -13.91 -10.09 16.50
C ASP A 691 -14.06 -9.09 17.67
N VAL A 692 -12.92 -8.71 18.26
CA VAL A 692 -12.86 -7.75 19.37
C VAL A 692 -13.09 -6.32 18.85
N LEU A 693 -12.41 -5.94 17.76
CA LEU A 693 -12.51 -4.59 17.20
C LEU A 693 -13.93 -4.27 16.73
N LEU A 694 -14.54 -5.19 15.98
CA LEU A 694 -15.87 -5.05 15.39
C LEU A 694 -17.00 -5.38 16.39
N ARG A 695 -16.66 -5.80 17.62
CA ARG A 695 -17.61 -6.13 18.70
C ARG A 695 -18.60 -7.22 18.31
N ARG A 696 -18.13 -8.27 17.62
CA ARG A 696 -18.98 -9.38 17.20
C ARG A 696 -19.48 -10.14 18.42
N GLU A 697 -20.77 -10.48 18.45
CA GLU A 697 -21.44 -11.07 19.64
C GLU A 697 -20.79 -12.37 20.14
N ASN A 698 -20.10 -13.11 19.25
CA ASN A 698 -19.43 -14.38 19.54
C ASN A 698 -17.91 -14.24 19.80
N SER A 699 -17.39 -13.04 20.07
CA SER A 699 -15.96 -12.84 20.35
C SER A 699 -15.47 -13.75 21.48
N GLY A 700 -14.45 -14.58 21.23
CA GLY A 700 -13.94 -15.56 22.21
C GLY A 700 -14.73 -16.88 22.31
N ALA A 701 -15.69 -17.13 21.41
CA ALA A 701 -16.31 -18.45 21.23
C ALA A 701 -15.47 -19.35 20.30
N TYR A 702 -15.40 -20.63 20.63
CA TYR A 702 -14.67 -21.66 19.87
C TYR A 702 -15.47 -22.96 19.82
N GLU A 703 -15.10 -23.83 18.90
CA GLU A 703 -15.62 -25.19 18.83
C GLU A 703 -14.58 -26.18 19.36
N TYR A 704 -15.05 -27.23 20.03
CA TYR A 704 -14.19 -28.34 20.46
C TYR A 704 -14.79 -29.70 20.09
N ARG A 705 -13.91 -30.67 19.88
CA ARG A 705 -14.24 -32.07 19.58
C ARG A 705 -13.40 -32.98 20.46
N VAL A 706 -14.04 -34.02 21.01
CA VAL A 706 -13.39 -34.97 21.93
C VAL A 706 -13.27 -36.34 21.26
N SER A 707 -12.07 -36.92 21.34
CA SER A 707 -11.76 -38.28 20.91
C SER A 707 -11.24 -39.09 22.09
N ALA A 708 -11.96 -40.15 22.45
CA ALA A 708 -11.58 -41.11 23.48
C ALA A 708 -10.72 -42.22 22.86
N ILE A 709 -9.50 -42.39 23.36
CA ILE A 709 -8.60 -43.48 22.94
C ILE A 709 -8.65 -44.59 23.99
N ARG A 710 -8.86 -45.82 23.53
CA ARG A 710 -8.92 -47.06 24.32
C ARG A 710 -8.12 -48.14 23.62
N LEU A 711 -7.77 -49.21 24.32
CA LEU A 711 -7.16 -50.41 23.72
C LEU A 711 -8.09 -51.07 22.68
N SER A 712 -9.40 -50.94 22.85
CA SER A 712 -10.43 -51.37 21.90
C SER A 712 -10.60 -50.47 20.66
N GLY A 713 -9.98 -49.29 20.63
CA GLY A 713 -10.03 -48.35 19.50
C GLY A 713 -10.28 -46.89 19.88
N GLN A 714 -10.54 -46.06 18.87
CA GLN A 714 -10.84 -44.64 19.00
C GLN A 714 -12.33 -44.36 18.79
N ALA A 715 -12.92 -43.53 19.65
CA ALA A 715 -14.28 -43.00 19.48
C ALA A 715 -14.25 -41.47 19.50
N THR A 716 -14.72 -40.84 18.42
CA THR A 716 -14.73 -39.37 18.26
C THR A 716 -16.17 -38.84 18.28
N LYS A 717 -16.40 -37.73 18.97
CA LYS A 717 -17.69 -37.03 19.05
C LYS A 717 -17.85 -35.98 17.96
N GLU A 718 -19.07 -35.45 17.84
CA GLU A 718 -19.34 -34.23 17.06
C GLU A 718 -18.73 -32.98 17.72
N TRP A 719 -18.59 -31.92 16.92
CA TRP A 719 -18.17 -30.60 17.39
C TRP A 719 -19.21 -29.98 18.34
N LYS A 720 -18.73 -29.28 19.37
CA LYS A 720 -19.53 -28.55 20.35
C LYS A 720 -19.00 -27.12 20.49
N ALA A 721 -19.89 -26.13 20.55
CA ALA A 721 -19.52 -24.75 20.81
C ALA A 721 -19.26 -24.50 22.32
N LYS A 722 -18.30 -23.64 22.63
CA LYS A 722 -17.94 -23.19 23.98
C LYS A 722 -17.39 -21.76 23.95
N SER A 723 -17.40 -21.08 25.09
CA SER A 723 -16.73 -19.80 25.31
C SER A 723 -16.05 -19.78 26.68
N GLY A 724 -15.11 -18.83 26.85
CA GLY A 724 -14.30 -18.66 28.06
C GLY A 724 -12.93 -19.34 27.99
N ASP A 725 -12.16 -19.24 29.07
CA ASP A 725 -10.78 -19.71 29.23
C ASP A 725 -10.65 -21.16 29.74
N LEU A 726 -11.77 -21.81 30.07
CA LEU A 726 -11.78 -23.09 30.80
C LEU A 726 -12.73 -24.12 30.18
N LEU A 727 -12.17 -25.22 29.71
CA LEU A 727 -12.88 -26.37 29.15
C LEU A 727 -12.74 -27.58 30.08
N TYR A 728 -13.84 -28.02 30.69
CA TYR A 728 -13.91 -29.29 31.42
C TYR A 728 -14.46 -30.39 30.51
N ILE A 729 -13.72 -31.49 30.39
CA ILE A 729 -14.18 -32.74 29.79
C ILE A 729 -14.73 -33.62 30.90
N LEU A 730 -15.99 -34.03 30.77
CA LEU A 730 -16.68 -34.89 31.73
C LEU A 730 -16.86 -36.30 31.17
N GLN A 731 -17.25 -37.25 32.03
CA GLN A 731 -17.36 -38.65 31.62
C GLN A 731 -18.42 -38.88 30.51
N GLY A 732 -19.43 -38.00 30.41
CA GLY A 732 -20.40 -38.01 29.31
C GLY A 732 -19.85 -37.54 27.95
N ASP A 733 -18.70 -36.87 27.91
CA ASP A 733 -18.08 -36.40 26.67
C ASP A 733 -17.22 -37.50 26.00
N VAL A 734 -16.73 -38.47 26.78
CA VAL A 734 -15.88 -39.58 26.32
C VAL A 734 -16.61 -40.93 26.19
N GLY A 735 -17.89 -40.98 26.56
CA GLY A 735 -18.74 -42.20 26.55
C GLY A 735 -18.99 -42.78 25.17
#